data_AF-A0A354D5A4-F1
#
_entry.id   AF-A0A354D5A4-F1
#
_cell.length_a   1.000
_cell.length_b   1.000
_cell.length_c   1.000
_cell.angle_alpha   90.00
_cell.angle_beta   90.00
_cell.angle_gamma   90.00
#
_symmetry.space_group_name_H-M   'P 1'
#
loop_
_entity.id
_entity.type
_entity.pdbx_description
1 polymer ?
#
loop_
_entity_poly.entity_id
_entity_poly.type
_entity_poly.pdbx_seq_one_letter_code
_entity_poly.pdbx_strand_id
1 'polypeptide(L)'
;MSTEYGADQIQILEGLEAVRKRPGMYIGSTSSRGLHHLVYEIVDNAVDEALAGYCDKIEVTINEDNSITVEDDGRGIPVDINHKAGKSALEVVYTVLHAGGKFGGGGYKVSGGLHGVGASVVNALSTTLCVEVYKEGKIYFQSYHIGKPDEDVKVIGTCEEDKHGTKVTFHPDPDIFEETVYDYDTLKQRLRETAFLTKGLRIILKDLREDPVREHDFHYAGGIKEFVTYLNKSKESLYPEVIYCEGTKDNVYVEVAMQHNDSYNDASYSFVNNIITPEGGTHLTGFRNALTKTFNAYARDNKILKDSDAQLSGDDIREGLTAIISIKIEEPQFEGQTKQKLGNSEARGAVDSIVSEQLTYFLEQNPAIAKTICEKSLLAQRAREAARKARDLTRRKTALEGMSLPGKLADCSDKDPKNCEIYIVEGDSAGGSAKTARSRSTQAILPLRGKILNVEKARLDKIYGNAEIKAMITAFGTGIHEDFDISKLRYHKIIIMTDADVDGAHISTLLLTFLYRFMPDLIKEGYVYLAQPPLYKIEKNKKVWYAYSDEQLNNILTEIGRDGNNKIQRYKGLGEMDAEQLWETTMDPERRILKRVIMDDETSSEIDLTFTTLMGDKVEPRREFIEANAKYVKNLDV
;
A
#
# COMPACT_ATOMS: atom_id res chain seq x y z
N MET A 1 -6.90 34.64 34.84
CA MET A 1 -8.06 33.87 35.33
C MET A 1 -7.73 32.41 35.09
N SER A 2 -7.68 31.60 36.14
CA SER A 2 -7.58 30.14 35.99
C SER A 2 -8.88 29.64 35.40
N THR A 3 -8.83 29.02 34.22
CA THR A 3 -9.95 28.27 33.67
C THR A 3 -10.25 27.12 34.63
N GLU A 4 -11.33 27.24 35.41
CA GLU A 4 -11.81 26.17 36.28
C GLU A 4 -12.23 24.98 35.41
N TYR A 5 -11.50 23.87 35.53
CA TYR A 5 -11.85 22.59 34.92
C TYR A 5 -12.88 21.89 35.81
N GLY A 6 -14.16 22.08 35.48
CA GLY A 6 -15.31 21.50 36.19
C GLY A 6 -16.09 20.50 35.33
N ALA A 7 -17.13 19.89 35.92
CA ALA A 7 -17.96 18.87 35.25
C ALA A 7 -18.59 19.36 33.94
N ASP A 8 -18.97 20.64 33.87
CA ASP A 8 -19.60 21.25 32.67
C ASP A 8 -18.65 21.40 31.48
N GLN A 9 -17.34 21.19 31.66
CA GLN A 9 -16.36 21.13 30.57
C GLN A 9 -16.24 19.75 29.94
N ILE A 10 -16.90 18.72 30.51
CA ILE A 10 -16.99 17.39 29.91
C ILE A 10 -18.06 17.43 28.82
N GLN A 11 -17.63 17.51 27.57
CA GLN A 11 -18.53 17.47 26.41
C GLN A 11 -18.80 16.01 26.02
N ILE A 12 -20.07 15.61 26.04
CA ILE A 12 -20.53 14.33 25.50
C ILE A 12 -20.94 14.57 24.05
N LEU A 13 -20.35 13.82 23.12
CA LEU A 13 -20.73 13.85 21.70
C LEU A 13 -21.74 12.73 21.46
N GLU A 14 -22.94 13.08 21.03
CA GLU A 14 -24.01 12.12 20.76
C GLU A 14 -24.05 11.73 19.28
N GLY A 15 -24.36 10.46 19.01
CA GLY A 15 -24.54 9.93 17.65
C GLY A 15 -23.32 10.14 16.75
N LEU A 16 -23.56 10.69 15.54
CA LEU A 16 -22.54 10.85 14.50
C LEU A 16 -21.66 12.10 14.68
N GLU A 17 -21.92 12.95 15.67
CA GLU A 17 -21.08 14.12 15.94
C GLU A 17 -19.66 13.73 16.36
N ALA A 18 -19.53 12.60 17.07
CA ALA A 18 -18.23 12.05 17.46
C ALA A 18 -17.37 11.70 16.24
N VAL A 19 -17.98 11.15 15.19
CA VAL A 19 -17.30 10.78 13.94
C VAL A 19 -16.78 12.03 13.24
N ARG A 20 -17.62 13.05 13.05
CA ARG A 20 -17.22 14.31 12.39
C ARG A 20 -16.15 15.08 13.15
N LYS A 21 -16.15 15.00 14.49
CA LYS A 21 -15.14 15.70 15.30
C LYS A 21 -13.77 15.01 15.23
N ARG A 22 -13.73 13.70 15.02
CA ARG A 22 -12.51 12.87 14.99
C ARG A 22 -12.55 11.86 13.83
N PRO A 23 -12.61 12.30 12.57
CA PRO A 23 -12.79 11.43 11.41
C PRO A 23 -11.64 10.41 11.26
N GLY A 24 -10.40 10.82 11.51
CA GLY A 24 -9.23 9.94 11.40
C GLY A 24 -9.28 8.71 12.33
N MET A 25 -10.05 8.71 13.41
CA MET A 25 -10.24 7.52 14.25
C MET A 25 -11.08 6.43 13.56
N TYR A 26 -11.92 6.80 12.60
CA TYR A 26 -12.85 5.91 11.91
C TYR A 26 -12.36 5.54 10.51
N ILE A 27 -11.76 6.48 9.78
CA ILE A 27 -11.33 6.31 8.38
C ILE A 27 -9.80 6.47 8.18
N GLY A 28 -9.04 6.52 9.28
CA GLY A 28 -7.58 6.63 9.27
C GLY A 28 -7.06 8.05 9.05
N SER A 29 -7.48 8.75 8.00
CA SER A 29 -7.06 10.14 7.70
C SER A 29 -8.19 10.95 7.05
N THR A 30 -7.97 12.26 6.88
CA THR A 30 -8.83 13.16 6.09
C THR A 30 -8.20 13.56 4.75
N SER A 31 -7.13 12.86 4.37
CA SER A 31 -6.49 13.00 3.07
C SER A 31 -7.13 12.07 2.03
N SER A 32 -6.59 12.03 0.82
CA SER A 32 -7.01 11.12 -0.26
C SER A 32 -7.23 9.67 0.22
N ARG A 33 -6.40 9.14 1.13
CA ARG A 33 -6.60 7.79 1.69
C ARG A 33 -7.97 7.63 2.37
N GLY A 34 -8.30 8.53 3.30
CA GLY A 34 -9.57 8.48 4.01
C GLY A 34 -10.77 8.72 3.11
N LEU A 35 -10.60 9.56 2.08
CA LEU A 35 -11.63 9.80 1.07
C LEU A 35 -12.02 8.49 0.35
N HIS A 36 -11.03 7.75 -0.16
CA HIS A 36 -11.25 6.47 -0.84
C HIS A 36 -11.79 5.39 0.12
N HIS A 37 -11.41 5.44 1.39
CA HIS A 37 -11.91 4.53 2.42
C HIS A 37 -13.44 4.60 2.58
N LEU A 38 -14.06 5.76 2.32
CA LEU A 38 -15.53 5.87 2.31
C LEU A 38 -16.17 4.94 1.26
N VAL A 39 -15.56 4.85 0.08
CA VAL A 39 -16.02 3.97 -1.00
C VAL A 39 -15.89 2.51 -0.58
N TYR A 40 -14.75 2.17 0.03
CA TYR A 40 -14.45 0.81 0.46
C TYR A 40 -15.47 0.31 1.49
N GLU A 41 -15.88 1.14 2.45
CA GLU A 41 -16.89 0.75 3.44
C GLU A 41 -18.26 0.41 2.84
N ILE A 42 -18.66 1.09 1.76
CA ILE A 42 -19.92 0.78 1.07
C ILE A 42 -19.76 -0.47 0.19
N VAL A 43 -18.65 -0.57 -0.56
CA VAL A 43 -18.35 -1.73 -1.40
C VAL A 43 -18.20 -3.00 -0.55
N ASP A 44 -17.54 -2.94 0.59
CA ASP A 44 -17.36 -4.09 1.49
C ASP A 44 -18.71 -4.63 2.01
N ASN A 45 -19.71 -3.76 2.23
CA ASN A 45 -21.06 -4.21 2.57
C ASN A 45 -21.73 -4.96 1.41
N ALA A 46 -21.56 -4.49 0.17
CA ALA A 46 -22.05 -5.18 -1.01
C ALA A 46 -21.31 -6.51 -1.25
N VAL A 47 -20.00 -6.56 -1.00
CA VAL A 47 -19.19 -7.79 -1.07
C VAL A 47 -19.61 -8.79 0.00
N ASP A 48 -20.02 -8.35 1.19
CA ASP A 48 -20.57 -9.24 2.22
C ASP A 48 -21.86 -9.94 1.75
N GLU A 49 -22.71 -9.28 0.94
CA GLU A 49 -23.85 -9.92 0.28
C GLU A 49 -23.41 -10.99 -0.73
N ALA A 50 -22.33 -10.72 -1.46
CA ALA A 50 -21.76 -11.68 -2.41
C ALA A 50 -21.15 -12.88 -1.69
N LEU A 51 -20.43 -12.68 -0.58
CA LEU A 51 -19.91 -13.75 0.26
C LEU A 51 -21.03 -14.59 0.90
N ALA A 52 -22.20 -13.98 1.14
CA ALA A 52 -23.40 -14.70 1.59
C ALA A 52 -24.14 -15.43 0.46
N GLY A 53 -23.72 -15.24 -0.81
CA GLY A 53 -24.27 -15.91 -1.99
C GLY A 53 -25.52 -15.26 -2.57
N TYR A 54 -25.78 -13.97 -2.28
CA TYR A 54 -26.96 -13.25 -2.74
C TYR A 54 -26.68 -12.12 -3.74
N CYS A 55 -25.42 -11.75 -3.94
CA CYS A 55 -24.99 -10.71 -4.88
C CYS A 55 -23.97 -11.31 -5.84
N ASP A 56 -24.14 -11.02 -7.14
CA ASP A 56 -23.21 -11.43 -8.19
C ASP A 56 -22.64 -10.25 -8.97
N LYS A 57 -23.22 -9.05 -8.83
CA LYS A 57 -22.80 -7.84 -9.50
C LYS A 57 -22.77 -6.63 -8.58
N ILE A 58 -21.65 -5.91 -8.62
CA ILE A 58 -21.48 -4.58 -8.01
C ILE A 58 -21.06 -3.58 -9.08
N GLU A 59 -21.69 -2.42 -9.10
CA GLU A 59 -21.33 -1.29 -9.97
C GLU A 59 -20.92 -0.08 -9.11
N VAL A 60 -19.71 0.43 -9.34
CA VAL A 60 -19.16 1.62 -8.70
C VAL A 60 -19.01 2.70 -9.78
N THR A 61 -19.62 3.86 -9.56
CA THR A 61 -19.59 4.97 -10.50
C THR A 61 -19.07 6.23 -9.82
N ILE A 62 -18.04 6.85 -10.42
CA ILE A 62 -17.62 8.22 -10.13
C ILE A 62 -18.43 9.13 -11.04
N ASN A 63 -19.33 9.92 -10.46
CA ASN A 63 -20.22 10.80 -11.21
C ASN A 63 -19.50 12.08 -11.66
N GLU A 64 -20.10 12.83 -12.59
CA GLU A 64 -19.55 14.09 -13.11
C GLU A 64 -19.25 15.14 -12.02
N ASP A 65 -20.02 15.12 -10.94
CA ASP A 65 -19.90 16.01 -9.78
C ASP A 65 -18.94 15.48 -8.69
N ASN A 66 -18.15 14.44 -8.97
CA ASN A 66 -17.31 13.71 -8.01
C ASN A 66 -18.06 12.96 -6.90
N SER A 67 -19.39 12.88 -6.91
CA SER A 67 -20.09 11.95 -6.01
C SER A 67 -19.84 10.50 -6.41
N ILE A 68 -19.98 9.58 -5.45
CA ILE A 68 -19.83 8.14 -5.68
C ILE A 68 -21.19 7.47 -5.58
N THR A 69 -21.48 6.61 -6.56
CA THR A 69 -22.62 5.69 -6.53
C THR A 69 -22.11 4.25 -6.46
N VAL A 70 -22.60 3.47 -5.50
CA VAL A 70 -22.39 2.02 -5.42
C VAL A 70 -23.75 1.34 -5.51
N GLU A 71 -23.93 0.47 -6.51
CA GLU A 71 -25.14 -0.34 -6.70
C GLU A 71 -24.78 -1.83 -6.64
N ASP A 72 -25.50 -2.59 -5.82
CA ASP A 72 -25.40 -4.04 -5.71
C ASP A 72 -26.73 -4.71 -6.03
N ASP A 73 -26.67 -5.98 -6.42
CA ASP A 73 -27.84 -6.84 -6.60
C ASP A 73 -28.01 -7.84 -5.45
N GLY A 74 -27.62 -7.48 -4.23
CA GLY A 74 -27.84 -8.28 -3.03
C GLY A 74 -29.31 -8.31 -2.57
N ARG A 75 -29.55 -8.74 -1.33
CA ARG A 75 -30.92 -8.83 -0.77
C ARG A 75 -31.61 -7.47 -0.53
N GLY A 76 -30.84 -6.38 -0.54
CA GLY A 76 -31.28 -5.06 -0.12
C GLY A 76 -31.28 -4.86 1.40
N ILE A 77 -30.89 -3.67 1.86
CA ILE A 77 -30.93 -3.32 3.29
C ILE A 77 -32.38 -3.44 3.82
N PRO A 78 -32.61 -4.05 5.00
CA PRO A 78 -33.96 -4.14 5.56
C PRO A 78 -34.60 -2.76 5.76
N VAL A 79 -35.84 -2.61 5.31
CA VAL A 79 -36.61 -1.34 5.41
C VAL A 79 -37.66 -1.35 6.51
N ASP A 80 -37.92 -2.53 7.10
CA ASP A 80 -38.87 -2.70 8.19
C ASP A 80 -38.44 -1.98 9.47
N ILE A 81 -39.42 -1.72 10.34
CA ILE A 81 -39.17 -1.06 11.63
C ILE A 81 -38.35 -1.99 12.54
N ASN A 82 -37.20 -1.51 12.99
CA ASN A 82 -36.44 -2.12 14.05
C ASN A 82 -37.14 -1.86 15.40
N HIS A 83 -37.73 -2.91 16.00
CA HIS A 83 -38.50 -2.79 17.24
C HIS A 83 -37.74 -2.22 18.45
N LYS A 84 -36.40 -2.33 18.48
CA LYS A 84 -35.59 -1.77 19.58
C LYS A 84 -35.35 -0.27 19.40
N ALA A 85 -35.13 0.17 18.17
CA ALA A 85 -34.83 1.57 17.84
C ALA A 85 -36.07 2.41 17.54
N GLY A 86 -37.20 1.78 17.20
CA GLY A 86 -38.44 2.46 16.81
C GLY A 86 -38.38 3.16 15.45
N LYS A 87 -37.36 2.88 14.64
CA LYS A 87 -37.07 3.48 13.33
C LYS A 87 -36.89 2.37 12.28
N SER A 88 -36.92 2.71 10.99
CA SER A 88 -36.60 1.74 9.94
C SER A 88 -35.18 1.19 10.13
N ALA A 89 -34.96 -0.07 9.79
CA ALA A 89 -33.62 -0.65 9.85
C ALA A 89 -32.64 0.07 8.90
N LEU A 90 -33.11 0.58 7.75
CA LEU A 90 -32.35 1.45 6.85
C LEU A 90 -31.82 2.69 7.57
N GLU A 91 -32.70 3.43 8.25
CA GLU A 91 -32.28 4.63 9.00
C GLU A 91 -31.30 4.28 10.12
N VAL A 92 -31.55 3.18 10.83
CA VAL A 92 -30.69 2.73 11.93
C VAL A 92 -29.27 2.44 11.44
N VAL A 93 -29.12 1.75 10.31
CA VAL A 93 -27.79 1.41 9.74
C VAL A 93 -26.97 2.66 9.38
N TYR A 94 -27.63 3.74 8.94
CA TYR A 94 -26.97 4.97 8.52
C TYR A 94 -26.86 6.05 9.61
N THR A 95 -27.55 5.92 10.73
CA THR A 95 -27.58 6.96 11.79
C THR A 95 -27.07 6.50 13.15
N VAL A 96 -26.97 5.20 13.39
CA VAL A 96 -26.56 4.63 14.68
C VAL A 96 -25.25 3.86 14.52
N LEU A 97 -24.23 4.26 15.27
CA LEU A 97 -22.96 3.52 15.34
C LEU A 97 -23.17 2.14 15.96
N HIS A 98 -22.43 1.15 15.46
CA HIS A 98 -22.50 -0.24 15.93
C HIS A 98 -23.87 -0.89 15.71
N ALA A 99 -24.58 -0.47 14.67
CA ALA A 99 -25.86 -1.04 14.29
C ALA A 99 -25.75 -1.79 12.95
N GLY A 100 -26.05 -3.09 12.97
CA GLY A 100 -26.05 -3.91 11.76
C GLY A 100 -26.41 -5.37 12.02
N GLY A 101 -26.82 -6.09 10.97
CA GLY A 101 -27.15 -7.52 11.03
C GLY A 101 -25.97 -8.46 11.30
N LYS A 102 -24.76 -7.89 11.44
CA LYS A 102 -23.48 -8.58 11.57
C LYS A 102 -23.17 -9.07 12.99
N PHE A 103 -23.87 -8.55 14.01
CA PHE A 103 -23.63 -8.89 15.43
C PHE A 103 -24.49 -10.03 16.00
N GLY A 104 -25.46 -10.51 15.23
CA GLY A 104 -26.49 -11.46 15.71
C GLY A 104 -26.36 -12.88 15.19
N GLY A 105 -25.29 -13.22 14.45
CA GLY A 105 -25.06 -14.54 13.84
C GLY A 105 -26.06 -14.96 12.74
N GLY A 106 -27.18 -14.23 12.56
CA GLY A 106 -28.25 -14.59 11.62
C GLY A 106 -28.17 -13.93 10.23
N GLY A 107 -27.51 -12.78 10.09
CA GLY A 107 -27.49 -12.00 8.84
C GLY A 107 -26.38 -12.39 7.85
N TYR A 108 -25.18 -12.65 8.39
CA TYR A 108 -23.98 -13.05 7.64
C TYR A 108 -23.19 -14.06 8.48
N LYS A 109 -22.78 -15.18 7.88
CA LYS A 109 -21.87 -16.13 8.53
C LYS A 109 -20.41 -15.68 8.50
N VAL A 110 -20.02 -14.97 7.44
CA VAL A 110 -18.66 -14.45 7.22
C VAL A 110 -18.79 -13.04 6.66
N SER A 111 -18.07 -12.08 7.23
CA SER A 111 -18.10 -10.68 6.80
C SER A 111 -16.77 -9.99 7.08
N GLY A 112 -16.37 -9.05 6.22
CA GLY A 112 -15.23 -8.15 6.46
C GLY A 112 -15.55 -6.99 7.42
N GLY A 113 -16.81 -6.54 7.44
CA GLY A 113 -17.27 -5.41 8.26
C GLY A 113 -17.64 -5.80 9.70
N LEU A 114 -16.70 -5.76 10.63
CA LEU A 114 -16.91 -6.30 11.99
C LEU A 114 -17.52 -5.33 13.00
N HIS A 115 -17.47 -4.03 12.71
CA HIS A 115 -17.76 -3.00 13.71
C HIS A 115 -19.12 -2.34 13.56
N GLY A 116 -19.84 -2.59 12.45
CA GLY A 116 -21.17 -2.01 12.20
C GLY A 116 -21.20 -0.47 12.24
N VAL A 117 -20.11 0.18 11.82
CA VAL A 117 -19.99 1.65 11.78
C VAL A 117 -19.83 2.21 10.37
N GLY A 118 -19.38 1.41 9.39
CA GLY A 118 -19.00 1.85 8.05
C GLY A 118 -20.00 2.79 7.37
N ALA A 119 -21.20 2.29 7.08
CA ALA A 119 -22.25 3.05 6.41
C ALA A 119 -22.63 4.35 7.15
N SER A 120 -22.71 4.30 8.47
CA SER A 120 -23.00 5.48 9.30
C SER A 120 -21.86 6.50 9.33
N VAL A 121 -20.61 6.05 9.23
CA VAL A 121 -19.43 6.93 9.09
C VAL A 121 -19.43 7.60 7.73
N VAL A 122 -19.73 6.87 6.65
CA VAL A 122 -19.88 7.46 5.31
C VAL A 122 -20.95 8.54 5.30
N ASN A 123 -22.11 8.29 5.93
CA ASN A 123 -23.17 9.29 6.07
C ASN A 123 -22.73 10.52 6.86
N ALA A 124 -22.05 10.31 7.99
CA ALA A 124 -21.57 11.38 8.85
C ALA A 124 -20.56 12.29 8.13
N LEU A 125 -19.72 11.73 7.26
CA LEU A 125 -18.64 12.42 6.56
C LEU A 125 -19.02 12.88 5.14
N SER A 126 -20.30 12.81 4.80
CA SER A 126 -20.85 13.27 3.52
C SER A 126 -21.74 14.49 3.72
N THR A 127 -21.72 15.43 2.76
CA THR A 127 -22.69 16.54 2.76
C THR A 127 -24.10 16.03 2.48
N THR A 128 -24.21 15.10 1.54
CA THR A 128 -25.45 14.44 1.14
C THR A 128 -25.20 12.95 0.92
N LEU A 129 -26.18 12.14 1.33
CA LEU A 129 -26.19 10.71 1.05
C LEU A 129 -27.63 10.29 0.74
N CYS A 130 -27.82 9.50 -0.30
CA CYS A 130 -29.10 8.95 -0.71
C CYS A 130 -28.99 7.43 -0.80
N VAL A 131 -30.03 6.73 -0.34
CA VAL A 131 -30.12 5.28 -0.44
C VAL A 131 -31.43 4.89 -1.10
N GLU A 132 -31.33 4.10 -2.15
CA GLU A 132 -32.44 3.41 -2.78
C GLU A 132 -32.33 1.91 -2.47
N VAL A 133 -33.42 1.30 -2.00
CA VAL A 133 -33.50 -0.15 -1.77
C VAL A 133 -34.56 -0.72 -2.71
N TYR A 134 -34.15 -1.68 -3.53
CA TYR A 134 -35.03 -2.44 -4.41
C TYR A 134 -35.45 -3.71 -3.69
N LYS A 135 -36.74 -3.85 -3.36
CA LYS A 135 -37.25 -5.00 -2.62
C LYS A 135 -38.75 -5.18 -2.83
N GLU A 136 -39.19 -6.41 -3.09
CA GLU A 136 -40.61 -6.78 -3.21
C GLU A 136 -41.37 -5.92 -4.24
N GLY A 137 -40.76 -5.67 -5.40
CA GLY A 137 -41.34 -4.86 -6.49
C GLY A 137 -41.46 -3.37 -6.18
N LYS A 138 -40.86 -2.88 -5.09
CA LYS A 138 -40.89 -1.47 -4.67
C LYS A 138 -39.49 -0.88 -4.58
N ILE A 139 -39.43 0.43 -4.80
CA ILE A 139 -38.24 1.24 -4.61
C ILE A 139 -38.45 2.08 -3.35
N TYR A 140 -37.73 1.72 -2.29
CA TYR A 140 -37.69 2.49 -1.05
C TYR A 140 -36.55 3.50 -1.11
N PHE A 141 -36.75 4.68 -0.53
CA PHE A 141 -35.78 5.77 -0.57
C PHE A 141 -35.67 6.47 0.79
N GLN A 142 -34.45 6.87 1.13
CA GLN A 142 -34.17 7.83 2.19
C GLN A 142 -32.95 8.66 1.81
N SER A 143 -33.00 9.97 2.11
CA SER A 143 -31.86 10.88 1.99
C SER A 143 -31.42 11.42 3.34
N TYR A 144 -30.17 11.83 3.39
CA TYR A 144 -29.52 12.36 4.57
C TYR A 144 -28.69 13.59 4.21
N HIS A 145 -28.68 14.56 5.13
CA HIS A 145 -27.80 15.71 5.10
C HIS A 145 -26.91 15.71 6.35
N ILE A 146 -25.59 15.56 6.16
CA ILE A 146 -24.60 15.58 7.24
C ILE A 146 -24.96 14.56 8.36
N GLY A 147 -25.20 13.30 7.97
CA GLY A 147 -25.54 12.23 8.90
C GLY A 147 -26.98 12.25 9.45
N LYS A 148 -27.79 13.26 9.13
CA LYS A 148 -29.17 13.39 9.62
C LYS A 148 -30.17 13.06 8.52
N PRO A 149 -31.19 12.22 8.77
CA PRO A 149 -32.22 11.94 7.77
C PRO A 149 -33.04 13.19 7.47
N ASP A 150 -33.29 13.46 6.19
CA ASP A 150 -34.16 14.56 5.76
C ASP A 150 -35.64 14.21 5.99
N GLU A 151 -35.97 12.93 5.83
CA GLU A 151 -37.32 12.38 5.94
C GLU A 151 -37.28 10.89 6.31
N ASP A 152 -38.43 10.35 6.73
CA ASP A 152 -38.62 8.91 6.97
C ASP A 152 -38.55 8.12 5.65
N VAL A 153 -38.23 6.82 5.74
CA VAL A 153 -38.19 5.92 4.57
C VAL A 153 -39.54 5.91 3.85
N LYS A 154 -39.52 6.18 2.55
CA LYS A 154 -40.73 6.21 1.70
C LYS A 154 -40.57 5.36 0.45
N VAL A 155 -41.70 4.94 -0.11
CA VAL A 155 -41.73 4.29 -1.43
C VAL A 155 -41.81 5.37 -2.50
N ILE A 156 -40.82 5.43 -3.39
CA ILE A 156 -40.75 6.43 -4.48
C ILE A 156 -41.17 5.87 -5.84
N GLY A 157 -41.32 4.55 -5.95
CA GLY A 157 -41.70 3.90 -7.19
C GLY A 157 -41.81 2.38 -7.07
N THR A 158 -42.00 1.74 -8.22
CA THR A 158 -42.05 0.29 -8.39
C THR A 158 -40.89 -0.18 -9.26
N CYS A 159 -40.38 -1.37 -9.01
CA CYS A 159 -39.38 -2.05 -9.83
C CYS A 159 -39.91 -3.41 -10.29
N GLU A 160 -39.16 -4.10 -11.16
CA GLU A 160 -39.45 -5.49 -11.52
C GLU A 160 -39.45 -6.37 -10.26
N GLU A 161 -40.29 -7.41 -10.22
CA GLU A 161 -40.49 -8.22 -9.01
C GLU A 161 -39.22 -8.99 -8.59
N ASP A 162 -38.38 -9.33 -9.56
CA ASP A 162 -37.09 -9.99 -9.40
C ASP A 162 -35.95 -9.00 -9.11
N LYS A 163 -36.15 -7.69 -9.32
CA LYS A 163 -35.13 -6.69 -8.98
C LYS A 163 -35.01 -6.55 -7.46
N HIS A 164 -33.83 -6.89 -6.95
CA HIS A 164 -33.42 -6.66 -5.57
C HIS A 164 -32.06 -5.96 -5.53
N GLY A 165 -31.73 -5.34 -4.39
CA GLY A 165 -30.43 -4.72 -4.19
C GLY A 165 -30.48 -3.38 -3.46
N THR A 166 -29.31 -2.77 -3.32
CA THR A 166 -29.15 -1.45 -2.72
C THR A 166 -28.35 -0.55 -3.65
N LYS A 167 -28.76 0.71 -3.78
CA LYS A 167 -27.99 1.75 -4.44
C LYS A 167 -27.74 2.89 -3.47
N VAL A 168 -26.48 3.22 -3.27
CA VAL A 168 -26.02 4.24 -2.33
C VAL A 168 -25.26 5.30 -3.12
N THR A 169 -25.72 6.54 -3.07
CA THR A 169 -25.02 7.69 -3.66
C THR A 169 -24.62 8.66 -2.56
N PHE A 170 -23.37 9.09 -2.51
CA PHE A 170 -22.89 10.02 -1.49
C PHE A 170 -21.89 11.02 -2.03
N HIS A 171 -21.88 12.21 -1.42
CA HIS A 171 -20.95 13.29 -1.75
C HIS A 171 -20.08 13.63 -0.53
N PRO A 172 -18.74 13.50 -0.62
CA PRO A 172 -17.86 13.76 0.52
C PRO A 172 -17.95 15.21 0.98
N ASP A 173 -17.74 15.44 2.28
CA ASP A 173 -17.80 16.76 2.89
C ASP A 173 -16.49 17.56 2.74
N PRO A 174 -16.48 18.67 1.96
CA PRO A 174 -15.27 19.47 1.75
C PRO A 174 -14.80 20.22 3.01
N ASP A 175 -15.62 20.35 4.04
CA ASP A 175 -15.20 20.95 5.32
C ASP A 175 -14.38 19.96 6.18
N ILE A 176 -14.41 18.67 5.83
CA ILE A 176 -13.69 17.60 6.54
C ILE A 176 -12.46 17.14 5.78
N PHE A 177 -12.58 16.96 4.46
CA PHE A 177 -11.51 16.40 3.64
C PHE A 177 -10.61 17.47 3.04
N GLU A 178 -9.30 17.19 3.01
CA GLU A 178 -8.30 18.07 2.36
C GLU A 178 -8.43 18.04 0.83
N GLU A 179 -8.90 16.91 0.29
CA GLU A 179 -9.16 16.67 -1.12
C GLU A 179 -10.48 15.90 -1.26
N THR A 180 -11.31 16.29 -2.21
CA THR A 180 -12.62 15.67 -2.49
C THR A 180 -12.70 15.03 -3.88
N VAL A 181 -11.57 14.98 -4.59
CA VAL A 181 -11.49 14.38 -5.92
C VAL A 181 -11.05 12.93 -5.78
N TYR A 182 -11.90 12.00 -6.23
CA TYR A 182 -11.56 10.58 -6.24
C TYR A 182 -10.57 10.25 -7.35
N ASP A 183 -9.58 9.42 -7.03
CA ASP A 183 -8.62 8.87 -7.98
C ASP A 183 -9.13 7.54 -8.54
N TYR A 184 -9.35 7.50 -9.85
CA TYR A 184 -9.88 6.32 -10.52
C TYR A 184 -8.95 5.12 -10.40
N ASP A 185 -7.63 5.35 -10.52
CA ASP A 185 -6.66 4.27 -10.56
C ASP A 185 -6.52 3.58 -9.19
N THR A 186 -6.67 4.34 -8.09
CA THR A 186 -6.75 3.84 -6.72
C THR A 186 -7.99 2.95 -6.51
N LEU A 187 -9.18 3.40 -6.93
CA LEU A 187 -10.39 2.57 -6.85
C LEU A 187 -10.29 1.32 -7.74
N LYS A 188 -9.80 1.49 -8.98
CA LYS A 188 -9.60 0.40 -9.94
C LYS A 188 -8.74 -0.72 -9.36
N GLN A 189 -7.66 -0.36 -8.67
CA GLN A 189 -6.79 -1.31 -7.99
C GLN A 189 -7.54 -2.11 -6.91
N ARG A 190 -8.18 -1.42 -5.97
CA ARG A 190 -8.87 -2.06 -4.85
C ARG A 190 -10.03 -2.97 -5.30
N LEU A 191 -10.81 -2.52 -6.27
CA LEU A 191 -11.94 -3.28 -6.80
C LEU A 191 -11.49 -4.55 -7.56
N ARG A 192 -10.36 -4.48 -8.26
CA ARG A 192 -9.76 -5.66 -8.91
C ARG A 192 -9.37 -6.73 -7.89
N GLU A 193 -8.67 -6.36 -6.82
CA GLU A 193 -8.29 -7.29 -5.75
C GLU A 193 -9.51 -7.94 -5.12
N THR A 194 -10.55 -7.14 -4.86
CA THR A 194 -11.82 -7.61 -4.29
C THR A 194 -12.51 -8.64 -5.18
N ALA A 195 -12.51 -8.42 -6.50
CA ALA A 195 -13.04 -9.36 -7.48
C ALA A 195 -12.23 -10.67 -7.54
N PHE A 196 -10.90 -10.61 -7.39
CA PHE A 196 -10.08 -11.83 -7.30
C PHE A 196 -10.37 -12.65 -6.03
N LEU A 197 -10.58 -11.97 -4.90
CA LEU A 197 -10.82 -12.62 -3.60
C LEU A 197 -12.25 -13.18 -3.47
N THR A 198 -13.16 -12.79 -4.36
CA THR A 198 -14.57 -13.21 -4.35
C THR A 198 -14.91 -13.88 -5.67
N LYS A 199 -14.64 -15.19 -5.76
CA LYS A 199 -14.83 -15.99 -6.99
C LYS A 199 -16.19 -15.73 -7.63
N GLY A 200 -16.18 -15.35 -8.90
CA GLY A 200 -17.40 -15.16 -9.70
C GLY A 200 -18.16 -13.84 -9.46
N LEU A 201 -17.73 -13.00 -8.51
CA LEU A 201 -18.28 -11.66 -8.36
C LEU A 201 -17.83 -10.77 -9.52
N ARG A 202 -18.78 -10.09 -10.16
CA ARG A 202 -18.51 -9.08 -11.18
C ARG A 202 -18.53 -7.68 -10.57
N ILE A 203 -17.45 -6.93 -10.72
CA ILE A 203 -17.35 -5.54 -10.24
C ILE A 203 -17.07 -4.63 -11.42
N ILE A 204 -17.91 -3.62 -11.64
CA ILE A 204 -17.76 -2.64 -12.72
C ILE A 204 -17.40 -1.28 -12.12
N LEU A 205 -16.34 -0.64 -12.62
CA LEU A 205 -15.94 0.72 -12.24
C LEU A 205 -16.07 1.68 -13.43
N LYS A 206 -16.90 2.71 -13.29
CA LYS A 206 -17.12 3.75 -14.30
C LYS A 206 -16.68 5.13 -13.81
N ASP A 207 -16.03 5.91 -14.67
CA ASP A 207 -15.73 7.33 -14.46
C ASP A 207 -16.46 8.17 -15.49
N LEU A 208 -17.50 8.89 -15.04
CA LEU A 208 -18.31 9.76 -15.90
C LEU A 208 -17.68 11.15 -16.08
N ARG A 209 -16.57 11.46 -15.40
CA ARG A 209 -15.89 12.77 -15.52
C ARG A 209 -15.10 12.91 -16.81
N GLU A 210 -14.72 11.79 -17.43
CA GLU A 210 -13.99 11.74 -18.70
C GLU A 210 -14.94 11.44 -19.87
N ASP A 211 -14.65 12.04 -21.04
CA ASP A 211 -15.31 11.72 -22.32
C ASP A 211 -14.26 11.22 -23.33
N PRO A 212 -14.31 9.96 -23.78
CA PRO A 212 -15.31 8.94 -23.46
C PRO A 212 -15.21 8.42 -22.02
N VAL A 213 -16.34 7.92 -21.50
CA VAL A 213 -16.44 7.30 -20.16
C VAL A 213 -15.36 6.23 -19.99
N ARG A 214 -14.59 6.35 -18.91
CA ARG A 214 -13.56 5.37 -18.55
C ARG A 214 -14.20 4.23 -17.76
N GLU A 215 -14.20 3.02 -18.31
CA GLU A 215 -14.85 1.85 -17.70
C GLU A 215 -13.87 0.68 -17.54
N HIS A 216 -13.96 -0.05 -16.43
CA HIS A 216 -13.30 -1.34 -16.22
C HIS A 216 -14.30 -2.35 -15.65
N ASP A 217 -14.27 -3.57 -16.19
CA ASP A 217 -15.10 -4.69 -15.79
C ASP A 217 -14.22 -5.81 -15.24
N PHE A 218 -14.41 -6.16 -13.97
CA PHE A 218 -13.65 -7.16 -13.25
C PHE A 218 -14.52 -8.38 -12.99
N HIS A 219 -14.14 -9.53 -13.54
CA HIS A 219 -14.82 -10.79 -13.28
C HIS A 219 -13.81 -11.94 -13.41
N TYR A 220 -13.55 -12.62 -12.29
CA TYR A 220 -12.50 -13.64 -12.18
C TYR A 220 -13.06 -14.95 -11.61
N ALA A 221 -13.35 -15.89 -12.51
CA ALA A 221 -13.93 -17.19 -12.14
C ALA A 221 -12.94 -18.11 -11.43
N GLY A 222 -11.64 -18.00 -11.75
CA GLY A 222 -10.55 -18.72 -11.10
C GLY A 222 -10.09 -18.09 -9.77
N GLY A 223 -10.66 -16.97 -9.37
CA GLY A 223 -10.41 -16.30 -8.09
C GLY A 223 -8.93 -16.03 -7.83
N ILE A 224 -8.45 -16.43 -6.64
CA ILE A 224 -7.07 -16.17 -6.22
C ILE A 224 -6.00 -16.88 -7.07
N LYS A 225 -6.35 -17.90 -7.87
CA LYS A 225 -5.41 -18.46 -8.87
C LYS A 225 -5.06 -17.42 -9.93
N GLU A 226 -6.08 -16.76 -10.46
CA GLU A 226 -5.89 -15.68 -11.45
C GLU A 226 -5.18 -14.49 -10.80
N PHE A 227 -5.38 -14.26 -9.51
CA PHE A 227 -4.64 -13.22 -8.79
C PHE A 227 -3.13 -13.49 -8.76
N VAL A 228 -2.72 -14.73 -8.43
CA VAL A 228 -1.30 -15.13 -8.50
C VAL A 228 -0.76 -14.99 -9.92
N THR A 229 -1.53 -15.41 -10.94
CA THR A 229 -1.14 -15.24 -12.35
C THR A 229 -0.96 -13.75 -12.71
N TYR A 230 -1.87 -12.89 -12.26
CA TYR A 230 -1.81 -11.45 -12.47
C TYR A 230 -0.56 -10.84 -11.81
N LEU A 231 -0.26 -11.17 -10.56
CA LEU A 231 0.94 -10.71 -9.85
C LEU A 231 2.25 -11.25 -10.46
N ASN A 232 2.18 -12.40 -11.14
CA ASN A 232 3.31 -12.98 -11.86
C ASN A 232 3.43 -12.49 -13.32
N LYS A 233 2.54 -11.63 -13.84
CA LYS A 233 2.58 -11.17 -15.25
C LYS A 233 3.92 -10.55 -15.65
N SER A 234 4.60 -9.91 -14.69
CA SER A 234 5.92 -9.26 -14.87
C SER A 234 7.12 -10.13 -14.47
N LYS A 235 6.90 -11.43 -14.21
CA LYS A 235 7.92 -12.40 -13.77
C LYS A 235 7.90 -13.65 -14.67
N GLU A 236 8.92 -14.48 -14.61
CA GLU A 236 8.90 -15.79 -15.28
C GLU A 236 8.52 -16.89 -14.28
N SER A 237 7.37 -17.53 -14.50
CA SER A 237 6.94 -18.65 -13.65
C SER A 237 7.85 -19.86 -13.88
N LEU A 238 8.29 -20.53 -12.81
CA LEU A 238 9.18 -21.70 -12.92
C LEU A 238 8.47 -22.95 -13.46
N TYR A 239 7.15 -22.97 -13.35
CA TYR A 239 6.26 -24.02 -13.82
C TYR A 239 4.88 -23.41 -14.13
N PRO A 240 4.12 -23.97 -15.08
CA PRO A 240 2.90 -23.33 -15.57
C PRO A 240 1.73 -23.42 -14.57
N GLU A 241 1.63 -24.49 -13.79
CA GLU A 241 0.51 -24.70 -12.87
C GLU A 241 0.60 -23.81 -11.61
N VAL A 242 -0.49 -23.12 -11.27
CA VAL A 242 -0.61 -22.46 -9.96
C VAL A 242 -1.04 -23.51 -8.93
N ILE A 243 -0.24 -23.69 -7.88
CA ILE A 243 -0.56 -24.59 -6.77
C ILE A 243 -1.73 -24.00 -6.02
N TYR A 244 -2.74 -24.82 -5.73
CA TYR A 244 -3.97 -24.38 -5.11
C TYR A 244 -4.42 -25.34 -4.04
N CYS A 245 -4.69 -24.80 -2.85
CA CYS A 245 -5.18 -25.53 -1.70
C CYS A 245 -6.49 -24.91 -1.22
N GLU A 246 -7.54 -25.71 -1.03
CA GLU A 246 -8.86 -25.23 -0.59
C GLU A 246 -9.50 -26.24 0.38
N GLY A 247 -9.99 -25.78 1.52
CA GLY A 247 -10.66 -26.65 2.48
C GLY A 247 -11.28 -25.90 3.64
N THR A 248 -12.05 -26.60 4.47
CA THR A 248 -12.59 -26.05 5.72
C THR A 248 -12.20 -26.93 6.89
N LYS A 249 -11.66 -26.34 7.94
CA LYS A 249 -11.30 -27.03 9.18
C LYS A 249 -11.50 -26.10 10.36
N ASP A 250 -12.05 -26.63 11.46
CA ASP A 250 -12.31 -25.86 12.69
C ASP A 250 -13.13 -24.57 12.43
N ASN A 251 -14.13 -24.65 11.53
CA ASN A 251 -14.94 -23.52 11.03
C ASN A 251 -14.15 -22.38 10.35
N VAL A 252 -12.90 -22.63 9.97
CA VAL A 252 -12.11 -21.74 9.13
C VAL A 252 -12.05 -22.31 7.73
N TYR A 253 -12.62 -21.60 6.76
CA TYR A 253 -12.41 -21.90 5.34
C TYR A 253 -11.08 -21.28 4.92
N VAL A 254 -10.24 -22.07 4.27
CA VAL A 254 -8.88 -21.72 3.86
C VAL A 254 -8.77 -21.90 2.36
N GLU A 255 -8.24 -20.88 1.71
CA GLU A 255 -7.96 -20.87 0.29
C GLU A 255 -6.57 -20.27 0.05
N VAL A 256 -5.68 -21.05 -0.56
CA VAL A 256 -4.30 -20.64 -0.84
C VAL A 256 -3.96 -20.91 -2.29
N ALA A 257 -3.49 -19.89 -2.99
CA ALA A 257 -2.88 -20.02 -4.31
C ALA A 257 -1.43 -19.58 -4.25
N MET A 258 -0.53 -20.31 -4.89
CA MET A 258 0.88 -19.96 -4.91
C MET A 258 1.62 -20.48 -6.15
N GLN A 259 2.66 -19.75 -6.55
CA GLN A 259 3.52 -20.13 -7.67
C GLN A 259 4.90 -19.50 -7.51
N HIS A 260 5.95 -20.29 -7.75
CA HIS A 260 7.31 -19.79 -7.74
C HIS A 260 7.67 -19.20 -9.11
N ASN A 261 8.47 -18.15 -9.10
CA ASN A 261 8.99 -17.46 -10.27
C ASN A 261 10.52 -17.31 -10.20
N ASP A 262 11.11 -16.68 -11.21
CA ASP A 262 12.54 -16.44 -11.36
C ASP A 262 13.11 -15.34 -10.45
N SER A 263 12.26 -14.56 -9.78
CA SER A 263 12.69 -13.49 -8.87
C SER A 263 13.24 -14.02 -7.54
N TYR A 264 13.75 -13.10 -6.72
CA TYR A 264 14.34 -13.38 -5.41
C TYR A 264 13.46 -12.91 -4.24
N ASN A 265 12.36 -12.21 -4.52
CA ASN A 265 11.52 -11.61 -3.48
C ASN A 265 10.37 -12.55 -3.11
N ASP A 266 10.03 -12.61 -1.82
CA ASP A 266 8.82 -13.24 -1.30
C ASP A 266 7.66 -12.23 -1.43
N ALA A 267 6.67 -12.56 -2.26
CA ALA A 267 5.46 -11.78 -2.52
C ALA A 267 4.23 -12.55 -2.00
N SER A 268 4.20 -12.77 -0.68
CA SER A 268 3.10 -13.44 0.01
C SER A 268 2.13 -12.44 0.65
N TYR A 269 0.89 -12.41 0.18
CA TYR A 269 -0.17 -11.55 0.73
C TYR A 269 -1.21 -12.40 1.45
N SER A 270 -1.72 -11.89 2.57
CA SER A 270 -2.66 -12.61 3.41
C SER A 270 -3.92 -11.80 3.66
N PHE A 271 -5.06 -12.48 3.66
CA PHE A 271 -6.39 -11.90 3.74
C PHE A 271 -7.26 -12.69 4.71
N VAL A 272 -8.09 -11.99 5.47
CA VAL A 272 -9.10 -12.54 6.37
C VAL A 272 -10.42 -11.86 6.04
N ASN A 273 -11.40 -12.63 5.58
CA ASN A 273 -12.71 -12.09 5.18
C ASN A 273 -12.59 -10.93 4.15
N ASN A 274 -11.73 -11.08 3.13
CA ASN A 274 -11.39 -10.07 2.11
C ASN A 274 -10.63 -8.83 2.63
N ILE A 275 -10.34 -8.74 3.92
CA ILE A 275 -9.48 -7.69 4.48
C ILE A 275 -8.03 -8.14 4.40
N ILE A 276 -7.16 -7.29 3.87
CA ILE A 276 -5.72 -7.53 3.85
C ILE A 276 -5.16 -7.47 5.27
N THR A 277 -4.24 -8.36 5.60
CA THR A 277 -3.52 -8.37 6.89
C THR A 277 -2.02 -8.14 6.64
N PRO A 278 -1.58 -6.87 6.55
CA PRO A 278 -0.20 -6.55 6.17
C PRO A 278 0.85 -6.97 7.19
N GLU A 279 0.50 -6.98 8.48
CA GLU A 279 1.35 -7.53 9.54
C GLU A 279 1.21 -9.06 9.67
N GLY A 280 0.38 -9.67 8.82
CA GLY A 280 0.13 -11.11 8.79
C GLY A 280 -0.73 -11.59 9.95
N GLY A 281 -0.25 -12.60 10.68
CA GLY A 281 -0.98 -13.17 11.80
C GLY A 281 -0.83 -14.68 11.92
N THR A 282 -1.74 -15.29 12.66
CA THR A 282 -1.76 -16.73 12.94
C THR A 282 -1.91 -17.59 11.68
N HIS A 283 -2.75 -17.18 10.73
CA HIS A 283 -2.96 -17.83 9.42
C HIS A 283 -1.69 -17.83 8.56
N LEU A 284 -1.03 -16.68 8.42
CA LEU A 284 0.24 -16.57 7.68
C LEU A 284 1.35 -17.42 8.34
N THR A 285 1.37 -17.46 9.68
CA THR A 285 2.28 -18.33 10.43
C THR A 285 2.00 -19.81 10.15
N GLY A 286 0.73 -20.23 10.08
CA GLY A 286 0.32 -21.57 9.69
C GLY A 286 0.81 -21.95 8.29
N PHE A 287 0.60 -21.06 7.31
CA PHE A 287 1.08 -21.23 5.93
C PHE A 287 2.61 -21.40 5.86
N ARG A 288 3.37 -20.52 6.52
CA ARG A 288 4.85 -20.57 6.53
C ARG A 288 5.39 -21.88 7.14
N ASN A 289 4.74 -22.36 8.20
CA ASN A 289 5.10 -23.64 8.83
C ASN A 289 4.79 -24.82 7.91
N ALA A 290 3.59 -24.85 7.31
CA ALA A 290 3.19 -25.89 6.38
C ALA A 290 4.14 -26.00 5.19
N LEU A 291 4.50 -24.88 4.56
CA LEU A 291 5.49 -24.88 3.47
C LEU A 291 6.82 -25.49 3.92
N THR A 292 7.38 -24.95 5.01
CA THR A 292 8.72 -25.32 5.47
C THR A 292 8.78 -26.81 5.83
N LYS A 293 7.76 -27.31 6.55
CA LYS A 293 7.66 -28.71 6.95
C LYS A 293 7.49 -29.64 5.74
N THR A 294 6.55 -29.32 4.84
CA THR A 294 6.16 -30.19 3.73
C THR A 294 7.28 -30.31 2.69
N PHE A 295 7.92 -29.20 2.32
CA PHE A 295 9.05 -29.24 1.38
C PHE A 295 10.28 -29.94 1.96
N ASN A 296 10.60 -29.73 3.24
CA ASN A 296 11.73 -30.45 3.86
C ASN A 296 11.47 -31.95 3.96
N ALA A 297 10.25 -32.36 4.30
CA ALA A 297 9.87 -33.78 4.31
C ALA A 297 10.02 -34.39 2.92
N TYR A 298 9.39 -33.78 1.90
CA TYR A 298 9.47 -34.24 0.52
C TYR A 298 10.92 -34.31 0.00
N ALA A 299 11.73 -33.29 0.29
CA ALA A 299 13.13 -33.23 -0.16
C ALA A 299 13.99 -34.34 0.46
N ARG A 300 13.73 -34.75 1.71
CA ARG A 300 14.43 -35.88 2.36
C ARG A 300 13.96 -37.23 1.84
N ASP A 301 12.65 -37.43 1.75
CA ASP A 301 12.07 -38.70 1.31
C ASP A 301 12.48 -39.04 -0.13
N ASN A 302 12.62 -38.02 -0.98
CA ASN A 302 13.07 -38.16 -2.37
C ASN A 302 14.59 -38.00 -2.55
N LYS A 303 15.37 -37.91 -1.46
CA LYS A 303 16.83 -37.80 -1.46
C LYS A 303 17.39 -36.61 -2.26
N ILE A 304 16.59 -35.55 -2.41
CA ILE A 304 17.02 -34.27 -2.99
C ILE A 304 17.95 -33.56 -1.99
N LEU A 305 17.59 -33.63 -0.70
CA LEU A 305 18.41 -33.22 0.43
C LEU A 305 18.97 -34.49 1.10
N LYS A 306 20.28 -34.55 1.36
CA LYS A 306 20.86 -35.68 2.09
C LYS A 306 20.56 -35.53 3.59
N ASP A 307 20.55 -36.65 4.33
CA ASP A 307 20.32 -36.63 5.78
C ASP A 307 21.35 -35.79 6.56
N SER A 308 22.57 -35.65 6.00
CA SER A 308 23.65 -34.84 6.55
C SER A 308 23.51 -33.34 6.26
N ASP A 309 22.71 -32.97 5.26
CA ASP A 309 22.61 -31.58 4.81
C ASP A 309 21.68 -30.80 5.76
N ALA A 310 21.96 -29.49 5.91
CA ALA A 310 21.13 -28.61 6.70
C ALA A 310 19.73 -28.50 6.07
N GLN A 311 18.69 -28.45 6.92
CA GLN A 311 17.33 -28.21 6.46
C GLN A 311 17.22 -26.89 5.71
N LEU A 312 16.34 -26.86 4.71
CA LEU A 312 15.95 -25.63 4.03
C LEU A 312 15.19 -24.75 5.03
N SER A 313 15.60 -23.50 5.17
CA SER A 313 14.83 -22.54 5.96
C SER A 313 13.56 -22.10 5.21
N GLY A 314 12.61 -21.50 5.92
CA GLY A 314 11.39 -21.00 5.29
C GLY A 314 11.67 -19.92 4.24
N ASP A 315 12.68 -19.07 4.45
CA ASP A 315 13.07 -18.04 3.49
C ASP A 315 13.71 -18.63 2.23
N ASP A 316 14.47 -19.72 2.36
CA ASP A 316 15.04 -20.44 1.21
C ASP A 316 13.92 -21.00 0.30
N ILE A 317 12.81 -21.43 0.90
CA ILE A 317 11.65 -21.98 0.17
C ILE A 317 10.81 -20.87 -0.46
N ARG A 318 10.62 -19.75 0.25
CA ARG A 318 9.79 -18.63 -0.23
C ARG A 318 10.52 -17.68 -1.18
N GLU A 319 11.81 -17.85 -1.43
CA GLU A 319 12.54 -17.04 -2.42
C GLU A 319 11.87 -17.14 -3.80
N GLY A 320 11.36 -16.02 -4.31
CA GLY A 320 10.63 -15.97 -5.57
C GLY A 320 9.24 -16.59 -5.53
N LEU A 321 8.64 -16.76 -4.34
CA LEU A 321 7.26 -17.21 -4.19
C LEU A 321 6.30 -16.03 -4.32
N THR A 322 5.29 -16.16 -5.17
CA THR A 322 4.08 -15.33 -5.10
C THR A 322 2.96 -16.17 -4.50
N ALA A 323 2.34 -15.71 -3.43
CA ALA A 323 1.27 -16.44 -2.76
C ALA A 323 0.14 -15.52 -2.28
N ILE A 324 -1.09 -16.01 -2.41
CA ILE A 324 -2.30 -15.40 -1.86
C ILE A 324 -2.88 -16.38 -0.83
N ILE A 325 -2.95 -15.95 0.43
CA ILE A 325 -3.50 -16.72 1.54
C ILE A 325 -4.80 -16.05 1.98
N SER A 326 -5.94 -16.57 1.54
CA SER A 326 -7.26 -16.03 1.90
C SER A 326 -7.97 -17.00 2.84
N ILE A 327 -8.36 -16.51 4.03
CA ILE A 327 -9.18 -17.29 4.95
C ILE A 327 -10.52 -16.60 5.21
N LYS A 328 -11.52 -17.42 5.55
CA LYS A 328 -12.84 -16.99 5.96
C LYS A 328 -13.14 -17.56 7.35
N ILE A 329 -13.45 -16.69 8.30
CA ILE A 329 -13.74 -17.03 9.69
C ILE A 329 -14.93 -16.20 10.19
N GLU A 330 -15.76 -16.81 11.03
CA GLU A 330 -16.99 -16.17 11.52
C GLU A 330 -16.68 -15.01 12.50
N GLU A 331 -15.79 -15.23 13.46
CA GLU A 331 -15.42 -14.25 14.49
C GLU A 331 -13.91 -13.93 14.45
N PRO A 332 -13.44 -13.13 13.48
CA PRO A 332 -12.04 -12.71 13.43
C PRO A 332 -11.70 -11.76 14.58
N GLN A 333 -10.57 -12.03 15.23
CA GLN A 333 -9.99 -11.25 16.31
C GLN A 333 -8.66 -10.69 15.81
N PHE A 334 -8.58 -9.37 15.69
CA PHE A 334 -7.37 -8.67 15.27
C PHE A 334 -6.62 -8.07 16.45
N GLU A 335 -5.30 -8.01 16.34
CA GLU A 335 -4.47 -7.22 17.25
C GLU A 335 -4.69 -5.73 16.93
N GLY A 336 -5.50 -5.05 17.75
CA GLY A 336 -5.81 -3.63 17.58
C GLY A 336 -6.90 -3.33 16.56
N GLN A 337 -7.26 -2.04 16.45
CA GLN A 337 -8.41 -1.58 15.66
C GLN A 337 -8.16 -1.59 14.15
N THR A 338 -6.91 -1.43 13.71
CA THR A 338 -6.51 -1.26 12.31
C THR A 338 -6.57 -2.56 11.49
N LYS A 339 -7.06 -3.66 12.08
CA LYS A 339 -7.21 -4.99 11.45
C LYS A 339 -5.95 -5.51 10.75
N GLN A 340 -4.76 -5.11 11.21
CA GLN A 340 -3.50 -5.38 10.51
C GLN A 340 -3.00 -6.82 10.70
N LYS A 341 -3.31 -7.43 11.86
CA LYS A 341 -2.77 -8.73 12.27
C LYS A 341 -3.82 -9.62 12.93
N LEU A 342 -3.95 -10.85 12.44
CA LEU A 342 -4.91 -11.83 12.98
C LEU A 342 -4.37 -12.55 14.23
N GLY A 343 -5.21 -12.65 15.26
CA GLY A 343 -4.92 -13.30 16.55
C GLY A 343 -5.61 -14.67 16.78
N ASN A 344 -6.57 -15.10 15.96
CA ASN A 344 -7.28 -16.38 16.12
C ASN A 344 -6.33 -17.58 16.06
N SER A 345 -6.23 -18.35 17.14
CA SER A 345 -5.29 -19.47 17.24
C SER A 345 -5.64 -20.66 16.33
N GLU A 346 -6.94 -20.89 16.13
CA GLU A 346 -7.54 -21.92 15.29
C GLU A 346 -7.18 -21.74 13.81
N ALA A 347 -7.07 -20.49 13.34
CA ALA A 347 -6.67 -20.18 11.97
C ALA A 347 -5.28 -20.72 11.63
N ARG A 348 -4.35 -20.75 12.60
CA ARG A 348 -3.02 -21.35 12.40
C ARG A 348 -3.12 -22.85 12.12
N GLY A 349 -3.88 -23.58 12.93
CA GLY A 349 -4.03 -25.03 12.82
C GLY A 349 -4.79 -25.46 11.56
N ALA A 350 -5.84 -24.70 11.20
CA ALA A 350 -6.60 -24.93 9.99
C ALA A 350 -5.74 -24.76 8.73
N VAL A 351 -5.03 -23.63 8.61
CA VAL A 351 -4.16 -23.34 7.45
C VAL A 351 -3.01 -24.34 7.38
N ASP A 352 -2.33 -24.63 8.49
CA ASP A 352 -1.21 -25.58 8.51
C ASP A 352 -1.65 -26.95 7.99
N SER A 353 -2.77 -27.46 8.51
CA SER A 353 -3.31 -28.78 8.14
C SER A 353 -3.71 -28.86 6.67
N ILE A 354 -4.51 -27.91 6.18
CA ILE A 354 -5.06 -27.95 4.82
C ILE A 354 -3.94 -27.80 3.80
N VAL A 355 -3.03 -26.85 4.03
CA VAL A 355 -1.90 -26.62 3.12
C VAL A 355 -0.94 -27.80 3.15
N SER A 356 -0.57 -28.34 4.31
CA SER A 356 0.34 -29.49 4.36
C SER A 356 -0.22 -30.72 3.63
N GLU A 357 -1.49 -31.06 3.85
CA GLU A 357 -2.13 -32.21 3.23
C GLU A 357 -2.18 -32.08 1.70
N GLN A 358 -2.75 -30.99 1.19
CA GLN A 358 -2.93 -30.82 -0.25
C GLN A 358 -1.62 -30.55 -0.98
N LEU A 359 -0.68 -29.83 -0.35
CA LEU A 359 0.65 -29.65 -0.90
C LEU A 359 1.39 -30.98 -1.00
N THR A 360 1.24 -31.88 -0.02
CA THR A 360 1.85 -33.22 -0.09
C THR A 360 1.33 -33.98 -1.30
N TYR A 361 0.00 -34.01 -1.49
CA TYR A 361 -0.62 -34.64 -2.66
C TYR A 361 -0.13 -34.01 -3.98
N PHE A 362 -0.04 -32.68 -4.03
CA PHE A 362 0.44 -31.98 -5.23
C PHE A 362 1.89 -32.36 -5.56
N LEU A 363 2.79 -32.39 -4.57
CA LEU A 363 4.20 -32.70 -4.79
C LEU A 363 4.41 -34.16 -5.22
N GLU A 364 3.64 -35.10 -4.64
CA GLU A 364 3.67 -36.52 -5.04
C GLU A 364 3.13 -36.73 -6.47
N GLN A 365 2.09 -36.00 -6.86
CA GLN A 365 1.51 -36.07 -8.21
C GLN A 365 2.38 -35.35 -9.25
N ASN A 366 3.18 -34.36 -8.85
CA ASN A 366 3.99 -33.54 -9.75
C ASN A 366 5.49 -33.55 -9.37
N PRO A 367 6.20 -34.70 -9.46
CA PRO A 367 7.58 -34.79 -9.00
C PRO A 367 8.56 -33.86 -9.72
N ALA A 368 8.30 -33.56 -11.01
CA ALA A 368 9.12 -32.64 -11.79
C ALA A 368 9.06 -31.21 -11.23
N ILE A 369 7.85 -30.72 -10.91
CA ILE A 369 7.63 -29.41 -10.32
C ILE A 369 8.25 -29.36 -8.92
N ALA A 370 8.00 -30.37 -8.10
CA ALA A 370 8.55 -30.48 -6.76
C ALA A 370 10.09 -30.41 -6.76
N LYS A 371 10.73 -31.13 -7.70
CA LYS A 371 12.18 -31.10 -7.87
C LYS A 371 12.69 -29.71 -8.26
N THR A 372 12.05 -29.03 -9.22
CA THR A 372 12.41 -27.67 -9.63
C THR A 372 12.35 -26.69 -8.45
N ILE A 373 11.29 -26.77 -7.62
CA ILE A 373 11.17 -25.93 -6.42
C ILE A 373 12.31 -26.21 -5.43
N CYS A 374 12.55 -27.48 -5.08
CA CYS A 374 13.62 -27.83 -4.16
C CYS A 374 15.01 -27.43 -4.66
N GLU A 375 15.28 -27.56 -5.96
CA GLU A 375 16.54 -27.12 -6.56
C GLU A 375 16.73 -25.61 -6.46
N LYS A 376 15.68 -24.81 -6.70
CA LYS A 376 15.72 -23.36 -6.47
C LYS A 376 15.99 -23.04 -5.00
N SER A 377 15.30 -23.70 -4.07
CA SER A 377 15.52 -23.47 -2.64
C SER A 377 16.93 -23.84 -2.17
N LEU A 378 17.55 -24.87 -2.75
CA LEU A 378 18.95 -25.22 -2.49
C LEU A 378 19.91 -24.14 -3.00
N LEU A 379 19.62 -23.51 -4.15
CA LEU A 379 20.41 -22.40 -4.67
C LEU A 379 20.27 -21.17 -3.75
N ALA A 380 19.05 -20.86 -3.29
CA ALA A 380 18.78 -19.80 -2.33
C ALA A 380 19.56 -20.01 -1.02
N GLN A 381 19.52 -21.23 -0.47
CA GLN A 381 20.26 -21.61 0.74
C GLN A 381 21.77 -21.39 0.58
N ARG A 382 22.36 -21.83 -0.55
CA ARG A 382 23.78 -21.62 -0.85
C ARG A 382 24.13 -20.14 -0.97
N ALA A 383 23.28 -19.34 -1.62
CA ALA A 383 23.47 -17.90 -1.75
C ALA A 383 23.41 -17.19 -0.38
N ARG A 384 22.43 -17.54 0.46
CA ARG A 384 22.30 -17.02 1.82
C ARG A 384 23.49 -17.37 2.70
N GLU A 385 23.98 -18.62 2.65
CA GLU A 385 25.19 -19.02 3.36
C GLU A 385 26.43 -18.26 2.89
N ALA A 386 26.57 -18.04 1.58
CA ALA A 386 27.65 -17.24 1.01
C ALA A 386 27.57 -15.77 1.49
N ALA A 387 26.37 -15.18 1.48
CA ALA A 387 26.13 -13.83 1.98
C ALA A 387 26.46 -13.72 3.48
N ARG A 388 26.03 -14.70 4.29
CA ARG A 388 26.36 -14.77 5.73
C ARG A 388 27.87 -14.85 5.97
N LYS A 389 28.58 -15.71 5.22
CA LYS A 389 30.05 -15.81 5.30
C LYS A 389 30.73 -14.50 4.90
N ALA A 390 30.28 -13.84 3.84
CA ALA A 390 30.80 -12.54 3.41
C ALA A 390 30.55 -11.45 4.47
N ARG A 391 29.38 -11.47 5.11
CA ARG A 391 29.01 -10.56 6.20
C ARG A 391 29.88 -10.78 7.44
N ASP A 392 30.04 -12.03 7.88
CA ASP A 392 30.84 -12.37 9.06
C ASP A 392 32.32 -12.00 8.86
N LEU A 393 32.84 -12.20 7.65
CA LEU A 393 34.21 -11.79 7.29
C LEU A 393 34.36 -10.27 7.33
N THR A 394 33.33 -9.54 6.93
CA THR A 394 33.30 -8.06 6.97
C THR A 394 33.20 -7.55 8.41
N ARG A 395 32.30 -8.12 9.24
CA ARG A 395 32.16 -7.79 10.68
C ARG A 395 33.44 -8.05 11.46
N ARG A 396 34.15 -9.15 11.18
CA ARG A 396 35.44 -9.44 11.81
C ARG A 396 36.52 -8.41 11.44
N LYS A 397 36.51 -7.89 10.21
CA LYS A 397 37.39 -6.78 9.82
C LYS A 397 37.03 -5.47 10.53
N THR A 398 35.74 -5.14 10.65
CA THR A 398 35.27 -3.91 11.32
C THR A 398 35.45 -3.94 12.85
N ALA A 399 35.33 -5.10 13.49
CA ALA A 399 35.56 -5.23 14.94
C ALA A 399 37.01 -4.90 15.35
N LEU A 400 37.97 -5.05 14.43
CA LEU A 400 39.38 -4.66 14.62
C LEU A 400 39.65 -3.19 14.28
N GLU A 401 38.78 -2.52 13.51
CA GLU A 401 38.95 -1.13 13.03
C GLU A 401 37.99 -0.11 13.69
N GLY A 402 37.17 -0.53 14.65
CA GLY A 402 36.06 0.28 15.16
C GLY A 402 34.92 0.40 14.13
N MET A 403 33.72 0.82 14.54
CA MET A 403 32.62 1.11 13.62
C MET A 403 32.98 2.30 12.72
N SER A 404 33.82 2.09 11.70
CA SER A 404 34.18 3.13 10.77
C SER A 404 32.98 3.43 9.89
N LEU A 405 32.51 4.67 9.98
CA LEU A 405 31.52 5.19 9.05
C LEU A 405 32.09 5.12 7.61
N PRO A 406 31.23 5.02 6.59
CA PRO A 406 31.70 4.99 5.21
C PRO A 406 32.64 6.18 4.95
N GLY A 407 33.83 5.94 4.37
CA GLY A 407 34.84 7.00 4.20
C GLY A 407 34.38 8.19 3.36
N LYS A 408 33.29 8.03 2.58
CA LYS A 408 32.64 9.08 1.80
C LYS A 408 31.54 9.85 2.54
N LEU A 409 31.06 9.33 3.67
CA LEU A 409 30.02 9.98 4.48
C LEU A 409 30.63 11.21 5.18
N ALA A 410 30.08 12.38 4.90
CA ALA A 410 30.29 13.55 5.75
C ALA A 410 29.23 13.51 6.86
N ASP A 411 29.59 13.06 8.05
CA ASP A 411 28.63 12.96 9.17
C ASP A 411 28.27 14.33 9.78
N CYS A 412 27.22 14.37 10.58
CA CYS A 412 26.82 15.50 11.42
C CYS A 412 27.35 15.36 12.86
N SER A 413 27.45 16.47 13.60
CA SER A 413 27.99 16.44 14.96
C SER A 413 26.96 16.07 16.03
N ASP A 414 25.68 16.39 15.82
CA ASP A 414 24.59 15.97 16.71
C ASP A 414 24.43 14.44 16.67
N LYS A 415 24.01 13.87 17.79
CA LYS A 415 23.82 12.44 18.01
C LYS A 415 22.38 12.08 18.30
N ASP A 416 21.48 13.05 18.51
CA ASP A 416 20.04 12.77 18.60
C ASP A 416 19.48 12.54 17.18
N PRO A 417 19.05 11.31 16.84
CA PRO A 417 18.53 10.99 15.51
C PRO A 417 17.35 11.87 15.09
N LYS A 418 16.57 12.41 16.03
CA LYS A 418 15.43 13.30 15.77
C LYS A 418 15.83 14.61 15.11
N ASN A 419 17.00 15.12 15.46
CA ASN A 419 17.53 16.37 14.90
C ASN A 419 18.35 16.12 13.62
N CYS A 420 18.76 14.87 13.42
CA CYS A 420 19.72 14.50 12.39
C CYS A 420 19.02 14.09 11.08
N GLU A 421 19.57 14.60 9.97
CA GLU A 421 19.09 14.36 8.62
C GLU A 421 20.27 13.90 7.75
N ILE A 422 20.03 12.99 6.81
CA ILE A 422 21.03 12.54 5.84
C ILE A 422 20.55 12.84 4.42
N TYR A 423 21.39 13.51 3.64
CA TYR A 423 21.17 13.76 2.22
C TYR A 423 21.92 12.74 1.38
N ILE A 424 21.20 12.02 0.55
CA ILE A 424 21.75 11.12 -0.46
C ILE A 424 21.82 11.91 -1.76
N VAL A 425 23.03 12.15 -2.24
CA VAL A 425 23.29 13.06 -3.37
C VAL A 425 23.95 12.35 -4.54
N GLU A 426 23.59 12.76 -5.74
CA GLU A 426 24.16 12.24 -6.99
C GLU A 426 25.56 12.82 -7.24
N GLY A 427 26.58 11.97 -7.15
CA GLY A 427 27.95 12.30 -7.51
C GLY A 427 28.72 13.10 -6.45
N ASP A 428 30.04 13.13 -6.63
CA ASP A 428 30.95 13.88 -5.75
C ASP A 428 30.84 15.40 -5.94
N SER A 429 30.35 15.86 -7.11
CA SER A 429 30.17 17.29 -7.43
C SER A 429 29.06 17.91 -6.57
N ALA A 430 27.82 17.39 -6.68
CA ALA A 430 26.72 17.82 -5.84
C ALA A 430 27.02 17.55 -4.35
N GLY A 431 27.72 16.46 -4.04
CA GLY A 431 28.22 16.17 -2.69
C GLY A 431 29.16 17.23 -2.13
N GLY A 432 30.03 17.82 -2.95
CA GLY A 432 30.92 18.91 -2.56
C GLY A 432 30.16 20.19 -2.21
N SER A 433 29.22 20.60 -3.07
CA SER A 433 28.35 21.77 -2.83
C SER A 433 27.49 21.57 -1.59
N ALA A 434 26.83 20.41 -1.47
CA ALA A 434 25.99 20.08 -0.31
C ALA A 434 26.80 20.01 0.99
N LYS A 435 28.01 19.45 0.96
CA LYS A 435 28.91 19.42 2.14
C LYS A 435 29.31 20.81 2.61
N THR A 436 29.41 21.77 1.70
CA THR A 436 29.76 23.16 2.00
C THR A 436 28.55 23.95 2.49
N ALA A 437 27.38 23.73 1.88
CA ALA A 437 26.12 24.40 2.19
C ALA A 437 25.52 23.98 3.55
N ARG A 438 25.66 22.71 3.92
CA ARG A 438 24.92 22.09 5.03
C ARG A 438 25.15 22.77 6.39
N SER A 439 24.17 22.58 7.26
CA SER A 439 24.37 22.69 8.70
C SER A 439 25.17 21.48 9.21
N ARG A 440 26.43 21.68 9.60
CA ARG A 440 27.30 20.60 10.10
C ARG A 440 26.79 19.96 11.41
N SER A 441 25.93 20.66 12.15
CA SER A 441 25.37 20.13 13.39
C SER A 441 24.37 19.02 13.13
N THR A 442 23.46 19.20 12.18
CA THR A 442 22.28 18.34 12.00
C THR A 442 22.24 17.60 10.67
N GLN A 443 23.01 18.00 9.66
CA GLN A 443 22.87 17.43 8.31
C GLN A 443 24.12 16.65 7.90
N ALA A 444 23.95 15.36 7.58
CA ALA A 444 24.94 14.47 7.01
C ALA A 444 24.79 14.38 5.48
N ILE A 445 25.90 14.19 4.75
CA ILE A 445 25.90 14.07 3.29
C ILE A 445 26.55 12.74 2.89
N LEU A 446 25.82 11.94 2.12
CA LEU A 446 26.29 10.69 1.54
C LEU A 446 26.26 10.79 0.00
N PRO A 447 27.41 11.09 -0.64
CA PRO A 447 27.49 11.08 -2.09
C PRO A 447 27.47 9.66 -2.64
N LEU A 448 26.72 9.46 -3.71
CA LEU A 448 26.65 8.22 -4.46
C LEU A 448 27.40 8.34 -5.79
N ARG A 449 28.12 7.29 -6.18
CA ARG A 449 28.88 7.28 -7.44
C ARG A 449 28.18 6.44 -8.48
N GLY A 450 27.74 7.08 -9.56
CA GLY A 450 27.05 6.44 -10.67
C GLY A 450 25.67 5.90 -10.28
N LYS A 451 25.08 5.12 -11.19
CA LYS A 451 23.77 4.51 -10.98
C LYS A 451 23.86 3.38 -9.97
N ILE A 452 22.91 3.34 -9.04
CA ILE A 452 22.83 2.31 -8.01
C ILE A 452 22.48 0.97 -8.68
N LEU A 453 22.95 -0.12 -8.09
CA LEU A 453 22.54 -1.46 -8.49
C LEU A 453 21.03 -1.59 -8.37
N ASN A 454 20.36 -1.95 -9.47
CA ASN A 454 18.94 -2.32 -9.42
C ASN A 454 18.79 -3.60 -8.59
N VAL A 455 18.25 -3.45 -7.39
CA VAL A 455 18.11 -4.54 -6.42
C VAL A 455 16.98 -5.51 -6.77
N GLU A 456 15.99 -5.09 -7.57
CA GLU A 456 14.89 -5.96 -8.02
C GLU A 456 15.40 -7.17 -8.81
N LYS A 457 16.53 -6.98 -9.51
CA LYS A 457 17.16 -7.99 -10.39
C LYS A 457 18.36 -8.68 -9.76
N ALA A 458 18.70 -8.34 -8.52
CA ALA A 458 19.97 -8.74 -7.92
C ALA A 458 19.75 -9.71 -6.76
N ARG A 459 20.63 -10.72 -6.68
CA ARG A 459 20.70 -11.63 -5.54
C ARG A 459 21.28 -10.94 -4.31
N LEU A 460 20.92 -11.44 -3.13
CA LEU A 460 21.38 -10.91 -1.84
C LEU A 460 22.90 -10.79 -1.76
N ASP A 461 23.67 -11.78 -2.21
CA ASP A 461 25.15 -11.74 -2.17
C ASP A 461 25.73 -10.58 -3.01
N LYS A 462 25.13 -10.29 -4.17
CA LYS A 462 25.53 -9.17 -5.04
C LYS A 462 25.14 -7.83 -4.43
N ILE A 463 23.98 -7.76 -3.78
CA ILE A 463 23.50 -6.57 -3.06
C ILE A 463 24.42 -6.25 -1.89
N TYR A 464 24.70 -7.25 -1.04
CA TYR A 464 25.67 -7.13 0.02
C TYR A 464 27.08 -6.89 -0.50
N GLY A 465 27.42 -7.27 -1.72
CA GLY A 465 28.72 -7.00 -2.35
C GLY A 465 28.89 -5.55 -2.83
N ASN A 466 27.79 -4.84 -3.08
CA ASN A 466 27.81 -3.50 -3.66
C ASN A 466 28.28 -2.43 -2.66
N ALA A 467 29.26 -1.62 -3.05
CA ALA A 467 29.88 -0.62 -2.18
C ALA A 467 28.92 0.52 -1.79
N GLU A 468 28.04 0.95 -2.70
CA GLU A 468 27.08 2.04 -2.47
C GLU A 468 25.99 1.60 -1.48
N ILE A 469 25.46 0.39 -1.67
CA ILE A 469 24.48 -0.21 -0.77
C ILE A 469 25.08 -0.44 0.61
N LYS A 470 26.29 -1.01 0.71
CA LYS A 470 27.01 -1.16 2.00
C LYS A 470 27.15 0.19 2.72
N ALA A 471 27.49 1.25 1.98
CA ALA A 471 27.65 2.57 2.54
C ALA A 471 26.32 3.11 3.10
N MET A 472 25.21 2.94 2.39
CA MET A 472 23.88 3.33 2.89
C MET A 472 23.48 2.56 4.15
N ILE A 473 23.59 1.23 4.14
CA ILE A 473 23.26 0.38 5.30
C ILE A 473 24.08 0.78 6.53
N THR A 474 25.39 1.01 6.33
CA THR A 474 26.30 1.43 7.41
C THR A 474 25.98 2.86 7.89
N ALA A 475 25.62 3.77 6.97
CA ALA A 475 25.25 5.13 7.32
C ALA A 475 23.96 5.16 8.16
N PHE A 476 22.91 4.46 7.73
CA PHE A 476 21.63 4.44 8.45
C PHE A 476 21.74 3.74 9.80
N GLY A 477 22.55 2.69 9.90
CA GLY A 477 22.80 1.96 11.15
C GLY A 477 21.75 0.91 11.50
N THR A 478 20.69 0.79 10.70
CA THR A 478 19.54 -0.10 10.96
C THR A 478 19.80 -1.55 10.59
N GLY A 479 20.75 -1.86 9.70
CA GLY A 479 20.81 -3.19 9.07
C GLY A 479 19.76 -3.35 7.96
N ILE A 480 19.55 -4.58 7.46
CA ILE A 480 18.53 -4.93 6.46
C ILE A 480 17.96 -6.33 6.74
N HIS A 481 16.74 -6.60 6.25
CA HIS A 481 16.01 -7.86 6.44
C HIS A 481 16.02 -8.34 7.90
N GLU A 482 16.51 -9.56 8.19
CA GLU A 482 16.50 -10.17 9.53
C GLU A 482 17.29 -9.37 10.58
N ASP A 483 18.29 -8.60 10.15
CA ASP A 483 19.11 -7.77 11.04
C ASP A 483 18.55 -6.34 11.15
N PHE A 484 17.44 -6.03 10.47
CA PHE A 484 16.86 -4.68 10.47
C PHE A 484 16.30 -4.33 11.84
N ASP A 485 16.72 -3.18 12.35
CA ASP A 485 16.27 -2.64 13.63
C ASP A 485 16.16 -1.13 13.49
N ILE A 486 14.93 -0.64 13.40
CA ILE A 486 14.62 0.77 13.22
C ILE A 486 15.06 1.62 14.43
N SER A 487 15.17 1.04 15.62
CA SER A 487 15.59 1.76 16.83
C SER A 487 17.04 2.24 16.75
N LYS A 488 17.84 1.63 15.88
CA LYS A 488 19.24 2.00 15.62
C LYS A 488 19.39 3.05 14.51
N LEU A 489 18.28 3.56 13.96
CA LEU A 489 18.30 4.56 12.91
C LEU A 489 19.02 5.82 13.39
N ARG A 490 20.02 6.25 12.62
CA ARG A 490 20.86 7.41 12.97
C ARG A 490 20.29 8.75 12.52
N TYR A 491 19.36 8.76 11.57
CA TYR A 491 18.80 9.97 10.97
C TYR A 491 17.29 9.80 10.78
N HIS A 492 16.48 10.61 11.45
CA HIS A 492 15.02 10.58 11.29
C HIS A 492 14.53 11.25 9.99
N LYS A 493 15.44 11.82 9.18
CA LYS A 493 15.11 12.20 7.80
C LYS A 493 16.19 11.71 6.85
N ILE A 494 15.78 10.88 5.92
CA ILE A 494 16.56 10.40 4.78
C ILE A 494 16.04 11.14 3.57
N ILE A 495 16.83 12.08 3.06
CA ILE A 495 16.46 12.99 1.99
C ILE A 495 17.21 12.59 0.73
N ILE A 496 16.48 12.11 -0.28
CA ILE A 496 17.01 11.84 -1.62
C ILE A 496 17.04 13.18 -2.37
N MET A 497 18.24 13.63 -2.72
CA MET A 497 18.46 14.89 -3.40
C MET A 497 19.25 14.63 -4.68
N THR A 498 18.50 14.37 -5.76
CA THR A 498 19.01 14.10 -7.12
C THR A 498 18.70 15.26 -8.05
N ASP A 499 19.34 15.28 -9.20
CA ASP A 499 19.11 16.31 -10.22
C ASP A 499 17.68 16.22 -10.79
N ALA A 500 17.16 17.36 -11.26
CA ALA A 500 15.82 17.49 -11.83
C ALA A 500 15.78 17.11 -13.32
N ASP A 501 16.45 16.00 -13.66
CA ASP A 501 16.57 15.46 -15.01
C ASP A 501 16.20 13.96 -15.06
N VAL A 502 16.38 13.35 -16.23
CA VAL A 502 16.04 11.94 -16.46
C VAL A 502 16.92 10.97 -15.66
N ASP A 503 18.18 11.33 -15.41
CA ASP A 503 19.12 10.48 -14.67
C ASP A 503 18.88 10.55 -13.16
N GLY A 504 18.59 11.73 -12.63
CA GLY A 504 18.19 11.93 -11.24
C GLY A 504 16.86 11.24 -10.91
N ALA A 505 15.87 11.31 -11.81
CA ALA A 505 14.62 10.55 -11.67
C ALA A 505 14.86 9.03 -11.64
N HIS A 506 15.78 8.53 -12.46
CA HIS A 506 16.15 7.12 -12.47
C HIS A 506 16.86 6.71 -11.17
N ILE A 507 17.79 7.52 -10.65
CA ILE A 507 18.46 7.24 -9.36
C ILE A 507 17.48 7.27 -8.20
N SER A 508 16.57 8.24 -8.17
CA SER A 508 15.48 8.29 -7.19
C SER A 508 14.65 7.01 -7.23
N THR A 509 14.30 6.54 -8.43
CA THR A 509 13.55 5.27 -8.59
C THR A 509 14.33 4.07 -8.05
N LEU A 510 15.64 3.97 -8.33
CA LEU A 510 16.51 2.90 -7.80
C LEU A 510 16.61 2.94 -6.27
N LEU A 511 16.72 4.13 -5.68
CA LEU A 511 16.76 4.33 -4.22
C LEU A 511 15.45 3.95 -3.56
N LEU A 512 14.32 4.38 -4.12
CA LEU A 512 12.99 4.02 -3.63
C LEU A 512 12.78 2.51 -3.70
N THR A 513 13.20 1.86 -4.79
CA THR A 513 13.16 0.40 -4.92
C THR A 513 13.97 -0.28 -3.81
N PHE A 514 15.18 0.22 -3.52
CA PHE A 514 16.02 -0.32 -2.46
C PHE A 514 15.39 -0.16 -1.07
N LEU A 515 14.93 1.05 -0.74
CA LEU A 515 14.30 1.32 0.55
C LEU A 515 13.03 0.49 0.74
N TYR A 516 12.19 0.41 -0.29
CA TYR A 516 10.96 -0.37 -0.26
C TYR A 516 11.22 -1.87 -0.07
N ARG A 517 12.17 -2.47 -0.81
CA ARG A 517 12.46 -3.92 -0.73
C ARG A 517 13.21 -4.35 0.53
N PHE A 518 14.09 -3.50 1.07
CA PHE A 518 15.04 -3.90 2.12
C PHE A 518 14.82 -3.21 3.46
N MET A 519 14.13 -2.06 3.48
CA MET A 519 13.90 -1.22 4.65
C MET A 519 12.51 -0.55 4.63
N PRO A 520 11.41 -1.29 4.37
CA PRO A 520 10.07 -0.71 4.17
C PRO A 520 9.62 0.14 5.37
N ASP A 521 10.00 -0.25 6.59
CA ASP A 521 9.63 0.46 7.82
C ASP A 521 10.14 1.92 7.86
N LEU A 522 11.23 2.25 7.14
CA LEU A 522 11.69 3.64 7.02
C LEU A 522 10.68 4.50 6.25
N ILE A 523 9.98 3.91 5.28
CA ILE A 523 8.93 4.58 4.52
C ILE A 523 7.64 4.64 5.38
N LYS A 524 7.27 3.53 6.03
CA LYS A 524 6.08 3.45 6.90
C LYS A 524 6.09 4.51 8.00
N GLU A 525 7.20 4.63 8.72
CA GLU A 525 7.38 5.62 9.79
C GLU A 525 7.60 7.04 9.25
N GLY A 526 7.70 7.22 7.93
CA GLY A 526 7.78 8.53 7.30
C GLY A 526 9.15 9.20 7.40
N TYR A 527 10.22 8.42 7.40
CA TYR A 527 11.58 8.95 7.45
C TYR A 527 12.17 9.24 6.06
N VAL A 528 11.51 8.85 4.97
CA VAL A 528 12.02 9.01 3.59
C VAL A 528 11.38 10.21 2.89
N TYR A 529 12.21 11.05 2.28
CA TYR A 529 11.81 12.28 1.61
C TYR A 529 12.54 12.45 0.27
N LEU A 530 11.91 13.10 -0.69
CA LEU A 530 12.54 13.63 -1.90
C LEU A 530 12.69 15.14 -1.75
N ALA A 531 13.89 15.66 -1.99
CA ALA A 531 14.12 17.10 -2.07
C ALA A 531 13.51 17.65 -3.37
N GLN A 532 12.94 18.85 -3.31
CA GLN A 532 12.41 19.54 -4.48
C GLN A 532 13.21 20.83 -4.74
N PRO A 533 14.29 20.78 -5.53
CA PRO A 533 15.02 21.97 -5.91
C PRO A 533 14.20 22.86 -6.86
N PRO A 534 14.50 24.17 -6.93
CA PRO A 534 13.80 25.09 -7.84
C PRO A 534 14.16 24.79 -9.30
N LEU A 535 13.19 24.97 -10.20
CA LEU A 535 13.39 24.82 -11.65
C LEU A 535 13.97 26.09 -12.27
N TYR A 536 13.61 27.25 -11.73
CA TYR A 536 13.99 28.55 -12.26
C TYR A 536 14.50 29.50 -11.18
N LYS A 537 15.49 30.30 -11.55
CA LYS A 537 15.92 31.51 -10.84
C LYS A 537 15.58 32.71 -11.70
N ILE A 538 14.90 33.69 -11.11
CA ILE A 538 14.54 34.95 -11.74
C ILE A 538 15.28 36.06 -11.03
N GLU A 539 16.02 36.89 -11.77
CA GLU A 539 16.70 38.07 -11.23
C GLU A 539 16.20 39.34 -11.92
N LYS A 540 15.76 40.31 -11.13
CA LYS A 540 15.32 41.64 -11.58
C LYS A 540 15.74 42.69 -10.55
N ASN A 541 16.41 43.75 -10.99
CA ASN A 541 16.83 44.88 -10.13
C ASN A 541 17.54 44.44 -8.83
N LYS A 542 18.44 43.45 -8.91
CA LYS A 542 19.17 42.83 -7.78
C LYS A 542 18.32 42.04 -6.78
N LYS A 543 17.03 41.85 -7.03
CA LYS A 543 16.19 40.91 -6.29
C LYS A 543 16.17 39.57 -7.03
N VAL A 544 16.15 38.49 -6.26
CA VAL A 544 16.13 37.11 -6.77
C VAL A 544 14.85 36.43 -6.29
N TRP A 545 14.22 35.69 -7.19
CA TRP A 545 13.08 34.82 -6.92
C TRP A 545 13.38 33.42 -7.46
N TYR A 546 12.81 32.41 -6.81
CA TYR A 546 12.90 31.02 -7.24
C TYR A 546 11.51 30.50 -7.57
N ALA A 547 11.39 29.74 -8.66
CA ALA A 547 10.14 29.09 -9.05
C ALA A 547 10.33 27.57 -9.16
N TYR A 548 9.37 26.82 -8.63
CA TYR A 548 9.36 25.35 -8.60
C TYR A 548 8.43 24.74 -9.64
N SER A 549 7.67 25.57 -10.37
CA SER A 549 6.79 25.16 -11.48
C SER A 549 6.70 26.25 -12.54
N ASP A 550 6.26 25.88 -13.75
CA ASP A 550 5.99 26.84 -14.83
C ASP A 550 4.87 27.83 -14.45
N GLU A 551 3.90 27.38 -13.67
CA GLU A 551 2.83 28.23 -13.15
C GLU A 551 3.38 29.28 -12.18
N GLN A 552 4.21 28.87 -11.21
CA GLN A 552 4.87 29.79 -10.30
C GLN A 552 5.77 30.79 -11.04
N LEU A 553 6.50 30.33 -12.06
CA LEU A 553 7.28 31.21 -12.92
C LEU A 553 6.39 32.27 -13.57
N ASN A 554 5.26 31.87 -14.14
CA ASN A 554 4.31 32.80 -14.77
C ASN A 554 3.69 33.78 -13.77
N ASN A 555 3.38 33.33 -12.55
CA ASN A 555 2.83 34.18 -11.49
C ASN A 555 3.87 35.23 -11.05
N ILE A 556 5.10 34.81 -10.77
CA ILE A 556 6.21 35.71 -10.43
C ILE A 556 6.42 36.73 -11.55
N LEU A 557 6.45 36.30 -12.83
CA LEU A 557 6.61 37.18 -13.97
C LEU A 557 5.45 38.18 -14.16
N THR A 558 4.23 37.80 -13.76
CA THR A 558 3.07 38.68 -13.77
C THR A 558 3.19 39.76 -12.68
N GLU A 559 3.64 39.39 -11.49
CA GLU A 559 3.83 40.31 -10.37
C GLU A 559 4.98 41.30 -10.59
N ILE A 560 6.14 40.82 -11.05
CA ILE A 560 7.32 41.67 -11.25
C ILE A 560 7.30 42.40 -12.60
N GLY A 561 6.36 42.05 -13.49
CA GLY A 561 6.22 42.59 -14.85
C GLY A 561 7.10 41.88 -15.88
N ARG A 562 6.52 41.54 -17.05
CA ARG A 562 7.18 40.88 -18.18
C ARG A 562 7.94 41.87 -19.08
N ASP A 563 8.99 42.48 -18.56
CA ASP A 563 9.91 43.33 -19.33
C ASP A 563 11.22 42.59 -19.69
N GLY A 564 11.98 43.13 -20.65
CA GLY A 564 13.24 42.55 -21.12
C GLY A 564 14.39 42.58 -20.10
N ASN A 565 14.16 43.08 -18.88
CA ASN A 565 15.16 43.16 -17.81
C ASN A 565 15.15 41.94 -16.88
N ASN A 566 14.20 41.02 -17.05
CA ASN A 566 14.12 39.78 -16.27
C ASN A 566 15.19 38.79 -16.77
N LYS A 567 16.19 38.48 -15.94
CA LYS A 567 17.12 37.39 -16.21
C LYS A 567 16.56 36.11 -15.63
N ILE A 568 16.18 35.17 -16.49
CA ILE A 568 15.66 33.86 -16.10
C ILE A 568 16.73 32.81 -16.38
N GLN A 569 17.18 32.12 -15.33
CA GLN A 569 18.05 30.96 -15.41
C GLN A 569 17.23 29.72 -15.09
N ARG A 570 17.29 28.70 -15.94
CA ARG A 570 16.72 27.37 -15.67
C ARG A 570 17.83 26.48 -15.13
N TYR A 571 17.60 25.86 -13.98
CA TYR A 571 18.53 24.87 -13.43
C TYR A 571 18.35 23.54 -14.14
N LYS A 572 19.46 22.91 -14.53
CA LYS A 572 19.46 21.54 -15.07
C LYS A 572 19.93 20.49 -14.07
N GLY A 573 20.82 20.88 -13.16
CA GLY A 573 21.32 20.00 -12.10
C GLY A 573 21.74 20.79 -10.86
N LEU A 574 21.83 20.10 -9.73
CA LEU A 574 22.17 20.67 -8.43
C LEU A 574 23.59 21.26 -8.41
N GLY A 575 24.49 20.75 -9.27
CA GLY A 575 25.85 21.25 -9.42
C GLY A 575 25.96 22.66 -10.04
N GLU A 576 24.88 23.19 -10.62
CA GLU A 576 24.82 24.56 -11.15
C GLU A 576 24.53 25.61 -10.06
N MET A 577 24.12 25.15 -8.87
CA MET A 577 23.85 26.00 -7.71
C MET A 577 25.13 26.14 -6.89
N ASP A 578 25.43 27.38 -6.48
CA ASP A 578 26.43 27.59 -5.44
C ASP A 578 25.90 27.12 -4.06
N ALA A 579 26.80 27.04 -3.08
CA ALA A 579 26.44 26.52 -1.76
C ALA A 579 25.38 27.36 -1.03
N GLU A 580 25.35 28.67 -1.27
CA GLU A 580 24.38 29.57 -0.63
C GLU A 580 22.98 29.37 -1.24
N GLN A 581 22.90 29.31 -2.57
CA GLN A 581 21.67 29.00 -3.30
C GLN A 581 21.10 27.63 -2.91
N LEU A 582 21.95 26.61 -2.82
CA LEU A 582 21.53 25.26 -2.44
C LEU A 582 20.98 25.23 -1.01
N TRP A 583 21.62 25.96 -0.08
CA TRP A 583 21.11 26.13 1.27
C TRP A 583 19.74 26.79 1.27
N GLU A 584 19.62 28.00 0.73
CA GLU A 584 18.42 28.84 0.83
C GLU A 584 17.17 28.22 0.19
N THR A 585 17.35 27.34 -0.79
CA THR A 585 16.26 26.78 -1.60
C THR A 585 15.88 25.36 -1.19
N THR A 586 16.88 24.50 -0.92
CA THR A 586 16.67 23.05 -0.89
C THR A 586 17.08 22.41 0.43
N MET A 587 18.02 23.01 1.18
CA MET A 587 18.55 22.41 2.42
C MET A 587 18.13 23.11 3.71
N ASP A 588 17.74 24.39 3.65
CA ASP A 588 17.29 25.16 4.80
C ASP A 588 15.94 24.64 5.33
N PRO A 589 15.86 24.12 6.57
CA PRO A 589 14.61 23.64 7.14
C PRO A 589 13.46 24.65 7.18
N GLU A 590 13.75 25.95 7.19
CA GLU A 590 12.73 27.00 7.24
C GLU A 590 12.11 27.32 5.86
N ARG A 591 12.80 26.99 4.77
CA ARG A 591 12.42 27.42 3.40
C ARG A 591 12.20 26.27 2.42
N ARG A 592 12.84 25.13 2.65
CA ARG A 592 12.83 24.00 1.70
C ARG A 592 11.45 23.36 1.59
N ILE A 593 11.24 22.71 0.45
CA ILE A 593 10.09 21.85 0.19
C ILE A 593 10.58 20.41 0.07
N LEU A 594 10.03 19.52 0.90
CA LEU A 594 10.29 18.09 0.85
C LEU A 594 9.01 17.34 0.51
N LYS A 595 9.09 16.40 -0.42
CA LYS A 595 8.01 15.43 -0.67
C LYS A 595 8.26 14.22 0.20
N ARG A 596 7.38 14.00 1.19
CA ARG A 596 7.43 12.79 2.02
C ARG A 596 6.96 11.60 1.19
N VAL A 597 7.76 10.53 1.19
CA VAL A 597 7.36 9.27 0.56
C VAL A 597 6.44 8.55 1.54
N ILE A 598 5.32 8.06 1.02
CA ILE A 598 4.28 7.38 1.80
C ILE A 598 4.03 6.04 1.14
N MET A 599 3.72 5.04 1.94
CA MET A 599 3.34 3.71 1.50
C MET A 599 2.11 3.32 2.29
N ASP A 600 1.12 2.77 1.59
CA ASP A 600 -0.02 2.13 2.24
C ASP A 600 0.17 0.62 2.17
N ASP A 601 0.12 0.00 3.34
CA ASP A 601 0.24 -1.43 3.48
C ASP A 601 -0.94 -2.17 2.82
N GLU A 602 -2.10 -1.50 2.72
CA GLU A 602 -3.29 -2.01 2.04
C GLU A 602 -3.10 -2.15 0.52
N THR A 603 -2.16 -1.41 -0.08
CA THR A 603 -1.87 -1.43 -1.52
C THR A 603 -0.53 -2.11 -1.85
N SER A 604 0.06 -2.83 -0.89
CA SER A 604 1.38 -3.46 -1.02
C SER A 604 1.50 -4.41 -2.22
N SER A 605 0.45 -5.17 -2.56
CA SER A 605 0.40 -6.03 -3.75
C SER A 605 0.59 -5.28 -5.06
N GLU A 606 -0.03 -4.12 -5.19
CA GLU A 606 0.04 -3.28 -6.38
C GLU A 606 1.34 -2.48 -6.43
N ILE A 607 1.83 -1.99 -5.29
CA ILE A 607 3.14 -1.35 -5.20
C ILE A 607 4.23 -2.35 -5.62
N ASP A 608 4.15 -3.59 -5.15
CA ASP A 608 5.04 -4.68 -5.56
C ASP A 608 4.98 -4.95 -7.05
N LEU A 609 3.79 -5.06 -7.63
CA LEU A 609 3.61 -5.24 -9.06
C LEU A 609 4.20 -4.08 -9.85
N THR A 610 4.04 -2.84 -9.37
CA THR A 610 4.57 -1.63 -10.00
C THR A 610 6.10 -1.66 -10.01
N PHE A 611 6.73 -1.93 -8.86
CA PHE A 611 8.19 -2.06 -8.78
C PHE A 611 8.70 -3.21 -9.65
N THR A 612 8.05 -4.37 -9.63
CA THR A 612 8.46 -5.50 -10.49
C THR A 612 8.29 -5.18 -11.97
N THR A 613 7.22 -4.49 -12.36
CA THR A 613 6.98 -4.11 -13.77
C THR A 613 8.02 -3.09 -14.26
N LEU A 614 8.28 -2.06 -13.46
CA LEU A 614 9.21 -1.00 -13.83
C LEU A 614 10.67 -1.45 -13.69
N MET A 615 11.01 -2.18 -12.63
CA MET A 615 12.40 -2.49 -12.26
C MET A 615 12.80 -3.93 -12.53
N GLY A 616 11.88 -4.82 -12.89
CA GLY A 616 12.14 -6.24 -13.16
C GLY A 616 12.71 -6.55 -14.54
N ASP A 617 12.87 -7.84 -14.84
CA ASP A 617 13.55 -8.32 -16.05
C ASP A 617 12.67 -8.34 -17.31
N LYS A 618 11.35 -8.41 -17.17
CA LYS A 618 10.44 -8.45 -18.31
C LYS A 618 10.29 -7.06 -18.95
N VAL A 619 10.53 -7.01 -20.26
CA VAL A 619 10.47 -5.76 -21.05
C VAL A 619 9.04 -5.42 -21.47
N GLU A 620 8.26 -6.42 -21.86
CA GLU A 620 6.94 -6.20 -22.45
C GLU A 620 5.94 -5.55 -21.49
N PRO A 621 5.78 -6.00 -20.23
CA PRO A 621 4.89 -5.33 -19.27
C PRO A 621 5.32 -3.89 -18.98
N ARG A 622 6.64 -3.62 -18.97
CA ARG A 622 7.16 -2.26 -18.85
C ARG A 622 6.77 -1.39 -20.05
N ARG A 623 6.84 -1.95 -21.27
CA ARG A 623 6.45 -1.26 -22.49
C ARG A 623 4.96 -0.91 -22.47
N GLU A 624 4.09 -1.86 -22.14
CA GLU A 624 2.65 -1.64 -21.96
C GLU A 624 2.38 -0.52 -20.94
N PHE A 625 3.09 -0.55 -19.79
CA PHE A 625 2.97 0.48 -18.77
C PHE A 625 3.35 1.87 -19.30
N ILE A 626 4.47 1.98 -20.03
CA ILE A 626 4.92 3.26 -20.61
C ILE A 626 3.91 3.75 -21.65
N GLU A 627 3.41 2.88 -22.53
CA GLU A 627 2.43 3.22 -23.55
C GLU A 627 1.12 3.74 -22.95
N ALA A 628 0.60 3.06 -21.91
CA ALA A 628 -0.61 3.49 -21.21
C ALA A 628 -0.44 4.84 -20.47
N ASN A 629 0.78 5.18 -20.07
CA ASN A 629 1.12 6.39 -19.31
C ASN A 629 1.79 7.48 -20.16
N ALA A 630 1.90 7.29 -21.48
CA ALA A 630 2.63 8.20 -22.37
C ALA A 630 2.09 9.64 -22.36
N LYS A 631 0.80 9.82 -22.06
CA LYS A 631 0.15 11.14 -21.94
C LYS A 631 0.75 12.04 -20.84
N TYR A 632 1.44 11.46 -19.86
CA TYR A 632 2.09 12.21 -18.79
C TYR A 632 3.46 12.78 -19.19
N VAL A 633 4.00 12.35 -20.33
CA VAL A 633 5.30 12.81 -20.82
C VAL A 633 5.13 14.16 -21.52
N LYS A 634 5.43 15.25 -20.82
CA LYS A 634 5.38 16.62 -21.38
C LYS A 634 6.68 17.07 -22.04
N ASN A 635 7.82 16.51 -21.63
CA ASN A 635 9.16 16.87 -22.11
C ASN A 635 9.95 15.59 -22.41
N LEU A 636 10.01 15.20 -23.67
CA LEU A 636 11.05 14.29 -24.16
C LEU A 636 12.22 15.16 -24.63
N ASP A 637 13.39 14.99 -24.02
CA ASP A 637 14.63 15.36 -24.70
C ASP A 637 14.79 14.38 -25.87
N VAL A 638 14.42 14.82 -27.07
CA VAL A 638 14.59 14.08 -28.34
C VAL A 638 15.97 14.36 -28.93
#